data_AF-A0A484R6I8-F1
#
_entry.id   AF-A0A484R6I8-F1
#
_cell.length_a   1.000
_cell.length_b   1.000
_cell.length_c   1.000
_cell.angle_alpha   90.00
_cell.angle_beta   90.00
_cell.angle_gamma   90.00
#
_symmetry.space_group_name_H-M   'P 1'
#
loop_
_entity.id
_entity.type
_entity.pdbx_description
1 polymer ?
#
loop_
_entity_poly.entity_id
_entity_poly.type
_entity_poly.pdbx_seq_one_letter_code
_entity_poly.pdbx_strand_id
1 'polypeptide(L)'
;MSHAFRQSWRPVAGVLLASLAAVLLYHGVARIETVQAARGVGGGFSFLWQAAGFRISESLLSVSPADAYAWAIAAGLVNTLTVAAVAIPLATLLGIVVGLLRLSRNPLVAGTLGAVIEPLRNTPVLLQLFVWYALLLALPDLRQAWTPLPGVFLSNRGLAVPLVHGLLPYLGVLAAGLAAARWLRGPRARLALLGAVLLAGFLLPPLALDMPQRRGFGFDGGWMLSPEFGALTVGLIVFHAAYLSDIVRGAILSVPLGQLEAGQALGLARWRIGAFVLYPYASRIALPPIANQYLTLVKNSTLAVAIGYQDLMAIINTTITQTGLALEGVSIAATLYLCIGALLAAALSRYNAHITRTAVDQTGMARLAATWRIDDLSRARLFGTPARALATLITVLAIGAAASRVLDWALLSAVWQGPAQACGQALGACWAAVTENHRLLLFGGMPAAYHGRALAATLALASGVAVALLDGLAPRWRLAALGLGAGAALVLLGGLWPGGHAIAPVRWGGLVVTVVLAVAAIGLSLPLAVCLALLRRSASAWLRLPATLVIEAVRGVPLITQLVLVSFLVPMLFGGDWSSSKLGLALIALTLHTACLLAEVLRGALQAVGRGQWLAADALGLHRWQVYWLVILPQARRLAAPAALGVFVGAVKDTSLVMVIGLFDVLSAAKAVIADGTWRPYYLEIYLSVAAFYFVVCLLLSRTARRMARQAA
;
A
#
# COMPACT_ATOMS: atom_id res chain seq x y z
N MET A 1 25.16 39.97 -13.00
CA MET A 1 23.70 40.22 -13.17
C MET A 1 23.06 40.49 -11.82
N SER A 2 22.69 41.75 -11.59
CA SER A 2 22.33 42.33 -10.30
C SER A 2 21.07 41.70 -9.68
N HIS A 3 21.03 41.69 -8.35
CA HIS A 3 19.91 41.16 -7.55
C HIS A 3 18.56 41.83 -7.91
N ALA A 4 18.61 43.08 -8.41
CA ALA A 4 17.47 43.85 -8.89
C ALA A 4 16.81 43.25 -10.16
N PHE A 5 17.60 42.76 -11.12
CA PHE A 5 17.06 42.15 -12.35
C PHE A 5 16.37 40.80 -12.07
N ARG A 6 16.81 40.06 -11.05
CA ARG A 6 16.15 38.80 -10.64
C ARG A 6 14.86 39.03 -9.82
N GLN A 7 14.66 40.21 -9.26
CA GLN A 7 13.45 40.54 -8.49
C GLN A 7 12.30 41.01 -9.40
N SER A 8 12.59 41.69 -10.51
CA SER A 8 11.57 42.22 -11.43
C SER A 8 10.95 41.16 -12.36
N TRP A 9 11.67 40.11 -12.76
CA TRP A 9 11.17 39.08 -13.68
C TRP A 9 10.33 37.97 -13.02
N ARG A 10 10.47 37.78 -11.71
CA ARG A 10 9.73 36.76 -10.95
C ARG A 10 8.21 36.92 -10.97
N PRO A 11 7.63 38.12 -10.78
CA PRO A 11 6.20 38.31 -10.92
C PRO A 11 5.74 38.13 -12.38
N VAL A 12 6.50 38.61 -13.36
CA VAL A 12 6.16 38.50 -14.80
C VAL A 12 6.16 37.04 -15.25
N ALA A 13 7.20 36.28 -14.94
CA ALA A 13 7.26 34.84 -15.24
C ALA A 13 6.18 34.05 -14.47
N GLY A 14 5.85 34.48 -13.25
CA GLY A 14 4.75 33.89 -12.48
C GLY A 14 3.38 34.11 -13.13
N VAL A 15 3.13 35.33 -13.62
CA VAL A 15 1.89 35.66 -14.34
C VAL A 15 1.82 34.91 -15.67
N LEU A 16 2.93 34.82 -16.42
CA LEU A 16 2.97 34.07 -17.68
C LEU A 16 2.74 32.56 -17.50
N LEU A 17 3.27 31.98 -16.42
CA LEU A 17 3.03 30.57 -16.10
C LEU A 17 1.61 30.33 -15.58
N ALA A 18 1.07 31.25 -14.78
CA ALA A 18 -0.31 31.18 -14.30
C ALA A 18 -1.31 31.37 -15.45
N SER A 19 -1.04 32.28 -16.38
CA SER A 19 -1.86 32.47 -17.58
C SER A 19 -1.76 31.27 -18.52
N LEU A 20 -0.57 30.71 -18.74
CA LEU A 20 -0.41 29.46 -19.50
C LEU A 20 -1.18 28.30 -18.85
N ALA A 21 -1.09 28.14 -17.52
CA ALA A 21 -1.83 27.11 -16.80
C ALA A 21 -3.35 27.32 -16.89
N ALA A 22 -3.83 28.55 -16.78
CA ALA A 22 -5.24 28.89 -16.93
C ALA A 22 -5.75 28.64 -18.35
N VAL A 23 -4.96 28.98 -19.38
CA VAL A 23 -5.25 28.71 -20.79
C VAL A 23 -5.29 27.21 -21.06
N LEU A 24 -4.32 26.44 -20.56
CA LEU A 24 -4.32 24.98 -20.68
C LEU A 24 -5.52 24.33 -19.98
N LEU A 25 -5.89 24.83 -18.79
CA LEU A 25 -7.06 24.36 -18.06
C LEU A 25 -8.35 24.68 -18.83
N TYR A 26 -8.49 25.92 -19.32
CA TYR A 26 -9.64 26.35 -20.11
C TYR A 26 -9.81 25.52 -21.39
N HIS A 27 -8.74 25.36 -22.19
CA HIS A 27 -8.79 24.53 -23.38
C HIS A 27 -9.00 23.05 -23.06
N GLY A 28 -8.47 22.56 -21.94
CA GLY A 28 -8.70 21.19 -21.48
C GLY A 28 -10.16 20.93 -21.16
N VAL A 29 -10.79 21.82 -20.37
CA VAL A 29 -12.22 21.73 -20.03
C VAL A 29 -13.10 21.85 -21.26
N ALA A 30 -12.87 22.85 -22.11
CA ALA A 30 -13.64 23.03 -23.35
C ALA A 30 -13.54 21.79 -24.27
N ARG A 31 -12.36 21.15 -24.32
CA ARG A 31 -12.17 19.93 -25.10
C ARG A 31 -12.87 18.71 -24.48
N ILE A 32 -12.88 18.62 -23.16
CA ILE A 32 -13.64 17.58 -22.46
C ILE A 32 -15.13 17.69 -22.77
N GLU A 33 -15.69 18.90 -22.65
CA GLU A 33 -17.11 19.17 -22.92
C GLU A 33 -17.49 18.81 -24.36
N THR A 34 -16.67 19.21 -25.34
CA THR A 34 -16.91 18.87 -26.76
C THR A 34 -16.82 17.36 -27.03
N VAL A 35 -15.90 16.63 -26.39
CA VAL A 35 -15.79 15.17 -26.52
C VAL A 35 -16.96 14.46 -25.83
N GLN A 36 -17.44 14.95 -24.68
CA GLN A 36 -18.63 14.43 -24.02
C GLN A 36 -19.87 14.64 -24.87
N ALA A 37 -20.07 15.85 -25.40
CA ALA A 37 -21.18 16.20 -26.29
C ALA A 37 -21.19 15.35 -27.56
N ALA A 38 -20.02 15.10 -28.15
CA ALA A 38 -19.88 14.22 -29.32
C ALA A 38 -20.25 12.75 -29.03
N ARG A 39 -20.19 12.30 -27.77
CA ARG A 39 -20.62 10.97 -27.33
C ARG A 39 -22.08 10.91 -26.89
N GLY A 40 -22.83 12.01 -27.01
CA GLY A 40 -24.20 12.11 -26.53
C GLY A 40 -24.33 12.09 -25.01
N VAL A 41 -23.24 12.30 -24.27
CA VAL A 41 -23.22 12.33 -22.81
C VAL A 41 -23.23 13.78 -22.36
N GLY A 42 -24.33 14.22 -21.74
CA GLY A 42 -24.38 15.52 -21.08
C GLY A 42 -23.51 15.49 -19.81
N GLY A 43 -22.50 16.36 -19.73
CA GLY A 43 -21.64 16.48 -18.56
C GLY A 43 -22.39 16.96 -17.30
N GLY A 44 -21.71 16.88 -16.15
CA GLY A 44 -22.21 17.39 -14.88
C GLY A 44 -22.75 16.34 -13.92
N PHE A 45 -23.29 16.80 -12.77
CA PHE A 45 -23.62 15.96 -11.61
C PHE A 45 -25.09 15.55 -11.52
N SER A 46 -25.90 15.75 -12.56
CA SER A 46 -27.32 15.39 -12.57
C SER A 46 -27.55 13.88 -12.47
N PHE A 47 -26.62 13.07 -12.99
CA PHE A 47 -26.68 11.60 -12.90
C PHE A 47 -26.76 11.09 -11.46
N LEU A 48 -26.27 11.85 -10.48
CA LEU A 48 -26.32 11.47 -9.06
C LEU A 48 -27.74 11.18 -8.57
N TRP A 49 -28.74 11.80 -9.20
CA TRP A 49 -30.16 11.67 -8.85
C TRP A 49 -30.90 10.65 -9.73
N GLN A 50 -30.23 10.04 -10.70
CA GLN A 50 -30.80 9.01 -11.55
C GLN A 50 -30.69 7.64 -10.86
N ALA A 51 -31.62 6.74 -11.18
CA ALA A 51 -31.59 5.37 -10.67
C ALA A 51 -30.31 4.66 -11.10
N ALA A 52 -29.62 4.04 -10.14
CA ALA A 52 -28.33 3.40 -10.33
C ALA A 52 -28.42 2.18 -11.26
N GLY A 53 -29.51 1.42 -11.19
CA GLY A 53 -29.74 0.27 -12.08
C GLY A 53 -28.87 -0.96 -11.78
N PHE A 54 -28.13 -0.99 -10.67
CA PHE A 54 -27.38 -2.17 -10.22
C PHE A 54 -27.60 -2.46 -8.73
N ARG A 55 -27.39 -3.71 -8.33
CA ARG A 55 -27.43 -4.14 -6.93
C ARG A 55 -26.05 -4.11 -6.30
N ILE A 56 -26.01 -3.78 -5.01
CA ILE A 56 -24.82 -3.94 -4.17
C ILE A 56 -25.01 -5.22 -3.36
N SER A 57 -24.10 -6.17 -3.55
CA SER A 57 -24.14 -7.53 -2.99
C SER A 57 -24.01 -7.53 -1.46
N GLU A 58 -23.21 -6.62 -0.92
CA GLU A 58 -22.95 -6.50 0.51
C GLU A 58 -22.77 -5.02 0.89
N SER A 59 -23.63 -4.50 1.77
CA SER A 59 -23.43 -3.20 2.40
C SER A 59 -24.26 -3.08 3.68
N LEU A 60 -23.81 -2.23 4.61
CA LEU A 60 -24.59 -1.83 5.78
C LEU A 60 -25.77 -0.93 5.40
N LEU A 61 -25.70 -0.26 4.24
CA LEU A 61 -26.82 0.47 3.67
C LEU A 61 -27.53 -0.42 2.65
N SER A 62 -28.84 -0.65 2.82
CA SER A 62 -29.63 -1.36 1.82
C SER A 62 -29.77 -0.49 0.57
N VAL A 63 -29.33 -1.01 -0.58
CA VAL A 63 -29.42 -0.33 -1.88
C VAL A 63 -30.20 -1.19 -2.86
N SER A 64 -31.29 -0.64 -3.38
CA SER A 64 -32.11 -1.17 -4.46
C SER A 64 -31.64 -0.61 -5.81
N PRO A 65 -31.84 -1.32 -6.94
CA PRO A 65 -31.56 -0.78 -8.28
C PRO A 65 -32.32 0.51 -8.62
N ALA A 66 -33.45 0.76 -7.94
CA ALA A 66 -34.25 1.97 -8.11
C ALA A 66 -33.66 3.19 -7.38
N ASP A 67 -32.73 2.96 -6.43
CA ASP A 67 -32.13 4.05 -5.67
C ASP A 67 -31.16 4.86 -6.52
N ALA A 68 -30.96 6.12 -6.13
CA ALA A 68 -30.12 7.05 -6.87
C ALA A 68 -28.62 6.67 -6.80
N TYR A 69 -27.83 7.04 -7.83
CA TYR A 69 -26.37 6.87 -7.82
C TYR A 69 -25.70 7.48 -6.58
N ALA A 70 -26.20 8.61 -6.07
CA ALA A 70 -25.70 9.22 -4.83
C ALA A 70 -25.80 8.27 -3.63
N TRP A 71 -26.90 7.51 -3.54
CA TRP A 71 -27.11 6.53 -2.47
C TRP A 71 -26.19 5.30 -2.64
N ALA A 72 -26.02 4.83 -3.88
CA ALA A 72 -25.06 3.77 -4.18
C ALA A 72 -23.61 4.18 -3.84
N ILE A 73 -23.21 5.41 -4.16
CA ILE A 73 -21.89 5.96 -3.80
C ILE A 73 -21.74 6.08 -2.28
N ALA A 74 -22.79 6.50 -1.57
CA ALA A 74 -22.80 6.54 -0.11
C ALA A 74 -22.64 5.14 0.51
N ALA A 75 -23.28 4.12 -0.06
CA ALA A 75 -23.08 2.73 0.35
C ALA A 75 -21.64 2.24 0.13
N GLY A 76 -21.01 2.60 -1.01
CA GLY A 76 -19.58 2.33 -1.25
C GLY A 76 -18.65 3.03 -0.27
N LEU A 77 -18.96 4.27 0.09
CA LEU A 77 -18.25 5.01 1.14
C LEU A 77 -18.37 4.29 2.49
N VAL A 78 -19.58 3.86 2.86
CA VAL A 78 -19.80 3.09 4.09
C VAL A 78 -19.02 1.77 4.06
N ASN A 79 -19.04 1.01 2.97
CA ASN A 79 -18.27 -0.22 2.82
C ASN A 79 -16.76 0.02 3.03
N THR A 80 -16.23 1.08 2.42
CA THR A 80 -14.83 1.49 2.58
C THR A 80 -14.50 1.81 4.04
N LEU A 81 -15.36 2.56 4.71
CA LEU A 81 -15.19 2.92 6.12
C LEU A 81 -15.35 1.70 7.04
N THR A 82 -16.23 0.75 6.73
CA THR A 82 -16.41 -0.50 7.48
C THR A 82 -15.15 -1.35 7.44
N VAL A 83 -14.57 -1.55 6.25
CA VAL A 83 -13.31 -2.27 6.09
C VAL A 83 -12.20 -1.59 6.89
N ALA A 84 -12.07 -0.26 6.79
CA ALA A 84 -11.07 0.49 7.53
C ALA A 84 -11.28 0.41 9.06
N ALA A 85 -12.52 0.51 9.54
CA ALA A 85 -12.88 0.44 10.95
C ALA A 85 -12.57 -0.92 11.58
N VAL A 86 -12.65 -2.01 10.80
CA VAL A 86 -12.28 -3.36 11.26
C VAL A 86 -10.78 -3.60 11.11
N ALA A 87 -10.20 -3.25 9.96
CA ALA A 87 -8.81 -3.60 9.66
C ALA A 87 -7.79 -2.76 10.45
N ILE A 88 -8.04 -1.46 10.73
CA ILE A 88 -7.09 -0.61 11.46
C ILE A 88 -6.82 -1.14 12.88
N PRO A 89 -7.83 -1.40 13.75
CA PRO A 89 -7.58 -1.90 15.09
C PRO A 89 -6.90 -3.27 15.10
N LEU A 90 -7.34 -4.19 14.24
CA LEU A 90 -6.80 -5.55 14.18
C LEU A 90 -5.38 -5.58 13.62
N ALA A 91 -5.07 -4.81 12.59
CA ALA A 91 -3.71 -4.65 12.07
C ALA A 91 -2.78 -4.04 13.13
N THR A 92 -3.28 -3.08 13.91
CA THR A 92 -2.53 -2.43 14.99
C THR A 92 -2.23 -3.39 16.12
N LEU A 93 -3.23 -4.15 16.57
CA LEU A 93 -3.06 -5.16 17.61
C LEU A 93 -2.04 -6.21 17.17
N LEU A 94 -2.23 -6.81 15.98
CA LEU A 94 -1.32 -7.81 15.44
C LEU A 94 0.09 -7.23 15.24
N GLY A 95 0.19 -6.01 14.70
CA GLY A 95 1.46 -5.32 14.49
C GLY A 95 2.21 -5.04 15.80
N ILE A 96 1.53 -4.61 16.85
CA ILE A 96 2.12 -4.41 18.19
C ILE A 96 2.61 -5.74 18.76
N VAL A 97 1.75 -6.77 18.77
CA VAL A 97 2.10 -8.10 19.29
C VAL A 97 3.34 -8.65 18.58
N VAL A 98 3.33 -8.66 17.25
CA VAL A 98 4.45 -9.17 16.45
C VAL A 98 5.70 -8.29 16.59
N GLY A 99 5.53 -6.96 16.67
CA GLY A 99 6.63 -6.02 16.88
C GLY A 99 7.34 -6.22 18.22
N LEU A 100 6.57 -6.46 19.29
CA LEU A 100 7.09 -6.78 20.63
C LEU A 100 7.76 -8.16 20.67
N LEU A 101 7.17 -9.18 20.04
CA LEU A 101 7.78 -10.51 19.96
C LEU A 101 9.11 -10.49 19.19
N ARG A 102 9.24 -9.63 18.18
CA ARG A 102 10.50 -9.40 17.44
C ARG A 102 11.57 -8.66 18.23
N LEU A 103 11.24 -8.11 19.39
CA LEU A 103 12.20 -7.62 20.38
C LEU A 103 12.61 -8.72 21.36
N SER A 104 12.26 -9.99 21.12
CA SER A 104 12.79 -11.08 21.94
C SER A 104 14.31 -11.09 21.92
N ARG A 105 14.93 -11.35 23.09
CA ARG A 105 16.38 -11.57 23.20
C ARG A 105 16.83 -12.90 22.60
N ASN A 106 15.87 -13.78 22.27
CA ASN A 106 16.14 -15.03 21.58
C ASN A 106 16.25 -14.74 20.06
N PRO A 107 17.44 -14.92 19.45
CA PRO A 107 17.66 -14.61 18.05
C PRO A 107 16.85 -15.50 17.10
N LEU A 108 16.50 -16.73 17.48
CA LEU A 108 15.66 -17.61 16.65
C LEU A 108 14.23 -17.10 16.59
N VAL A 109 13.62 -16.75 17.74
CA VAL A 109 12.26 -16.18 17.77
C VAL A 109 12.19 -14.91 16.93
N ALA A 110 13.14 -13.98 17.14
CA ALA A 110 13.19 -12.73 16.40
C ALA A 110 13.45 -12.93 14.89
N GLY A 111 14.34 -13.88 14.55
CA GLY A 111 14.69 -14.24 13.18
C GLY A 111 13.54 -14.88 12.42
N THR A 112 12.84 -15.86 13.01
CA THR A 112 11.69 -16.55 12.40
C THR A 112 10.54 -15.59 12.14
N LEU A 113 10.21 -14.73 13.12
CA LEU A 113 9.19 -13.69 12.90
C LEU A 113 9.61 -12.69 11.82
N GLY A 114 10.91 -12.38 11.73
CA GLY A 114 11.46 -11.60 10.62
C GLY A 114 11.25 -12.29 9.26
N ALA A 115 11.53 -13.59 9.18
CA ALA A 115 11.37 -14.40 7.97
C ALA A 115 9.91 -14.52 7.52
N VAL A 116 8.94 -14.50 8.44
CA VAL A 116 7.50 -14.48 8.11
C VAL A 116 7.05 -13.10 7.61
N ILE A 117 7.54 -12.02 8.21
CA ILE A 117 7.13 -10.65 7.90
C ILE A 117 7.76 -10.13 6.61
N GLU A 118 8.99 -10.53 6.30
CA GLU A 118 9.72 -9.99 5.15
C GLU A 118 9.00 -10.27 3.81
N PRO A 119 8.45 -11.47 3.54
CA PRO A 119 7.62 -11.72 2.36
C PRO A 119 6.34 -10.88 2.32
N LEU A 120 5.64 -10.74 3.45
CA LEU A 120 4.40 -9.95 3.54
C LEU A 120 4.63 -8.48 3.19
N ARG A 121 5.80 -7.91 3.53
CA ARG A 121 6.16 -6.54 3.17
C ARG A 121 6.67 -6.41 1.73
N ASN A 122 7.33 -7.43 1.21
CA ASN A 122 8.01 -7.39 -0.10
C ASN A 122 7.21 -8.03 -1.24
N THR A 123 5.91 -8.25 -1.05
CA THR A 123 4.98 -8.70 -2.10
C THR A 123 3.85 -7.69 -2.28
N PRO A 124 3.27 -7.55 -3.49
CA PRO A 124 2.14 -6.66 -3.71
C PRO A 124 0.95 -7.05 -2.84
N VAL A 125 0.31 -6.06 -2.22
CA VAL A 125 -0.90 -6.29 -1.43
C VAL A 125 -2.02 -6.86 -2.30
N LEU A 126 -2.13 -6.43 -3.55
CA LEU A 126 -3.12 -6.96 -4.49
C LEU A 126 -2.94 -8.46 -4.75
N LEU A 127 -1.69 -8.93 -4.91
CA LEU A 127 -1.39 -10.36 -5.01
C LEU A 127 -1.80 -11.10 -3.72
N GLN A 128 -1.53 -10.52 -2.55
CA GLN A 128 -1.97 -11.12 -1.29
C GLN A 128 -3.49 -11.23 -1.21
N LEU A 129 -4.24 -10.22 -1.68
CA LEU A 129 -5.70 -10.28 -1.71
C LEU A 129 -6.19 -11.47 -2.55
N PHE A 130 -5.58 -11.73 -3.71
CA PHE A 130 -5.92 -12.91 -4.52
C PHE A 130 -5.60 -14.23 -3.81
N VAL A 131 -4.45 -14.32 -3.12
CA VAL A 131 -4.11 -15.50 -2.34
C VAL A 131 -5.13 -15.74 -1.23
N TRP A 132 -5.46 -14.71 -0.44
CA TRP A 132 -6.46 -14.84 0.63
C TRP A 132 -7.85 -15.17 0.08
N TYR A 133 -8.25 -14.56 -1.02
CA TYR A 133 -9.52 -14.84 -1.68
C TYR A 133 -9.59 -16.30 -2.15
N ALA A 134 -8.56 -16.77 -2.83
CA ALA A 134 -8.52 -18.15 -3.31
C ALA A 134 -8.46 -19.16 -2.16
N LEU A 135 -7.75 -18.87 -1.07
CA LEU A 135 -7.78 -19.68 0.15
C LEU A 135 -9.18 -19.76 0.78
N LEU A 136 -9.94 -18.66 0.81
CA LEU A 136 -11.32 -18.67 1.29
C LEU A 136 -12.25 -19.45 0.36
N LEU A 137 -12.02 -19.41 -0.96
CA LEU A 137 -12.80 -20.20 -1.91
C LEU A 137 -12.50 -21.70 -1.84
N ALA A 138 -11.34 -22.10 -1.34
CA ALA A 138 -10.98 -23.50 -1.09
C ALA A 138 -11.50 -24.06 0.23
N LEU A 139 -12.19 -23.26 1.04
CA LEU A 139 -12.94 -23.77 2.18
C LEU A 139 -14.02 -24.77 1.72
N PRO A 140 -14.52 -25.64 2.62
CA PRO A 140 -15.56 -26.58 2.27
C PRO A 140 -16.81 -25.89 1.71
N ASP A 141 -17.50 -26.60 0.82
CA ASP A 141 -18.81 -26.20 0.34
C ASP A 141 -19.80 -25.99 1.48
N LEU A 142 -20.82 -25.17 1.23
CA LEU A 142 -21.88 -24.84 2.18
C LEU A 142 -22.47 -26.07 2.91
N ARG A 143 -22.61 -27.21 2.23
CA ARG A 143 -23.14 -28.46 2.81
C ARG A 143 -22.24 -29.00 3.93
N GLN A 144 -20.94 -28.82 3.79
CA GLN A 144 -19.90 -29.26 4.73
C GLN A 144 -19.31 -28.08 5.51
N ALA A 145 -20.04 -26.95 5.60
CA ALA A 145 -19.58 -25.76 6.30
C ALA A 145 -19.10 -26.08 7.72
N TRP A 146 -17.93 -25.57 8.07
CA TRP A 146 -17.37 -25.70 9.41
C TRP A 146 -18.20 -24.91 10.42
N THR A 147 -18.37 -25.47 11.62
CA THR A 147 -19.10 -24.87 12.74
C THR A 147 -18.18 -24.67 13.93
N PRO A 148 -17.33 -23.62 13.94
CA PRO A 148 -16.40 -23.39 15.05
C PRO A 148 -17.12 -23.07 16.36
N LEU A 149 -18.28 -22.41 16.28
CA LEU A 149 -19.12 -22.05 17.43
C LEU A 149 -20.60 -22.25 17.07
N PRO A 150 -21.49 -22.48 18.04
CA PRO A 150 -22.93 -22.53 17.79
C PRO A 150 -23.41 -21.23 17.12
N GLY A 151 -24.07 -21.35 15.97
CA GLY A 151 -24.55 -20.20 15.19
C GLY A 151 -23.48 -19.48 14.35
N VAL A 152 -22.25 -20.01 14.27
CA VAL A 152 -21.20 -19.50 13.38
C VAL A 152 -20.87 -20.55 12.34
N PHE A 153 -20.96 -20.20 11.06
CA PHE A 153 -20.68 -21.10 9.95
C PHE A 153 -19.62 -20.51 9.03
N LEU A 154 -18.63 -21.32 8.65
CA LEU A 154 -17.59 -20.93 7.72
C LEU A 154 -17.59 -21.89 6.52
N SER A 155 -17.72 -21.34 5.31
CA SER A 155 -17.70 -22.10 4.06
C SER A 155 -17.04 -21.29 2.94
N ASN A 156 -16.93 -21.86 1.74
CA ASN A 156 -16.54 -21.12 0.53
C ASN A 156 -17.52 -20.02 0.11
N ARG A 157 -18.68 -19.91 0.78
CA ARG A 157 -19.63 -18.80 0.63
C ARG A 157 -19.42 -17.69 1.67
N GLY A 158 -18.43 -17.82 2.55
CA GLY A 158 -18.07 -16.81 3.54
C GLY A 158 -18.38 -17.24 4.97
N LEU A 159 -18.44 -16.24 5.86
CA LEU A 159 -18.65 -16.42 7.29
C LEU A 159 -20.06 -15.94 7.66
N ALA A 160 -20.92 -16.87 8.06
CA ALA A 160 -22.22 -16.53 8.63
C ALA A 160 -22.09 -16.41 10.16
N VAL A 161 -22.49 -15.27 10.71
CA VAL A 161 -22.47 -14.96 12.15
C VAL A 161 -23.86 -14.53 12.63
N PRO A 162 -24.18 -14.68 13.93
CA PRO A 162 -25.42 -14.16 14.49
C PRO A 162 -25.51 -12.64 14.35
N LEU A 163 -26.67 -12.14 13.94
CA LEU A 163 -26.94 -10.71 13.79
C LEU A 163 -27.81 -10.20 14.94
N VAL A 164 -27.32 -9.21 15.67
CA VAL A 164 -28.09 -8.56 16.74
C VAL A 164 -28.88 -7.39 16.17
N HIS A 165 -30.19 -7.58 16.05
CA HIS A 165 -31.13 -6.55 15.64
C HIS A 165 -31.41 -5.59 16.79
N GLY A 166 -31.57 -4.31 16.48
CA GLY A 166 -31.89 -3.27 17.47
C GLY A 166 -30.68 -2.70 18.21
N LEU A 167 -29.44 -3.06 17.87
CA LEU A 167 -28.23 -2.59 18.58
C LEU A 167 -27.96 -1.08 18.45
N LEU A 168 -28.31 -0.47 17.32
CA LEU A 168 -28.06 0.94 17.01
C LEU A 168 -28.62 1.94 18.05
N PRO A 169 -29.89 1.88 18.47
CA PRO A 169 -30.41 2.78 19.50
C PRO A 169 -29.72 2.62 20.86
N TYR A 170 -29.29 1.41 21.24
CA TYR A 170 -28.50 1.20 22.47
C TYR A 170 -27.13 1.88 22.39
N LEU A 171 -26.44 1.76 21.25
CA LEU A 171 -25.18 2.48 21.00
C LEU A 171 -25.38 4.00 21.03
N GLY A 172 -26.51 4.49 20.51
CA GLY A 172 -26.89 5.90 20.56
C GLY A 172 -27.07 6.43 21.98
N VAL A 173 -27.82 5.69 22.83
CA VAL A 173 -28.02 6.02 24.25
C VAL A 173 -26.69 6.02 25.01
N LEU A 174 -25.84 5.01 24.77
CA LEU A 174 -24.51 4.93 25.37
C LEU A 174 -23.62 6.11 24.94
N ALA A 175 -23.59 6.44 23.65
CA ALA A 175 -22.81 7.53 23.11
C ALA A 175 -23.26 8.89 23.65
N ALA A 176 -24.59 9.12 23.73
CA ALA A 176 -25.18 10.30 24.34
C ALA A 176 -24.85 10.38 25.84
N GLY A 177 -24.89 9.25 26.55
CA GLY A 177 -24.45 9.14 27.94
C GLY A 177 -22.99 9.54 28.12
N LEU A 178 -22.08 8.94 27.36
CA LEU A 178 -20.65 9.29 27.38
C LEU A 178 -20.40 10.76 26.98
N ALA A 179 -21.25 11.31 26.11
CA ALA A 179 -21.23 12.71 25.72
C ALA A 179 -21.74 13.66 26.78
N ALA A 180 -22.73 13.29 27.59
CA ALA A 180 -23.16 14.07 28.74
C ALA A 180 -22.16 13.97 29.89
N ALA A 181 -21.54 12.80 30.10
CA ALA A 181 -20.59 12.54 31.19
C ALA A 181 -19.36 13.46 31.18
N ARG A 182 -18.96 13.93 29.99
CA ARG A 182 -17.84 14.86 29.79
C ARG A 182 -18.15 16.30 30.23
N TRP A 183 -19.43 16.68 30.40
CA TRP A 183 -19.85 18.00 30.88
C TRP A 183 -20.27 18.02 32.35
N LEU A 184 -20.61 16.85 32.92
CA LEU A 184 -21.04 16.73 34.31
C LEU A 184 -19.85 16.66 35.27
N ARG A 185 -19.88 17.49 36.32
CA ARG A 185 -18.91 17.49 37.43
C ARG A 185 -19.57 16.97 38.70
N GLY A 186 -18.91 16.05 39.39
CA GLY A 186 -19.35 15.48 40.68
C GLY A 186 -19.95 14.06 40.58
N PRO A 187 -19.79 13.23 41.63
CA PRO A 187 -20.16 11.81 41.62
C PRO A 187 -21.68 11.58 41.53
N ARG A 188 -22.50 12.43 42.17
CA ARG A 188 -23.97 12.31 42.15
C ARG A 188 -24.56 12.55 40.75
N ALA A 189 -24.05 13.52 40.01
CA ALA A 189 -24.48 13.79 38.64
C ALA A 189 -24.10 12.64 37.67
N ARG A 190 -22.94 12.00 37.89
CA ARG A 190 -22.54 10.82 37.12
C ARG A 190 -23.37 9.58 37.43
N LEU A 191 -23.75 9.39 38.70
CA LEU A 191 -24.67 8.31 39.10
C LEU A 191 -26.07 8.54 38.53
N ALA A 192 -26.58 9.77 38.54
CA ALA A 192 -27.87 10.12 37.93
C ALA A 192 -27.85 9.89 36.41
N LEU A 193 -26.76 10.25 35.73
CA LEU A 193 -26.58 9.97 34.30
C LEU A 193 -26.49 8.47 34.02
N LEU A 194 -25.78 7.70 34.84
CA LEU A 194 -25.73 6.24 34.72
C LEU A 194 -27.14 5.65 34.86
N GLY A 195 -27.91 6.11 35.85
CA GLY A 195 -29.32 5.73 36.01
C GLY A 195 -30.18 6.10 34.80
N ALA A 196 -30.01 7.29 34.24
CA ALA A 196 -30.73 7.73 33.05
C ALA A 196 -30.36 6.92 31.80
N VAL A 197 -29.09 6.55 31.62
CA VAL A 197 -28.60 5.68 30.54
C VAL A 197 -29.16 4.27 30.68
N LEU A 198 -29.18 3.73 31.90
CA LEU A 198 -29.74 2.40 32.17
C LEU A 198 -31.26 2.38 31.95
N LEU A 199 -31.98 3.42 32.40
CA LEU A 199 -33.42 3.57 32.18
C LEU A 199 -33.75 3.73 30.69
N ALA A 200 -33.01 4.58 29.97
CA ALA A 200 -33.16 4.76 28.54
C ALA A 200 -32.86 3.46 27.78
N GLY A 201 -31.85 2.70 28.19
CA GLY A 201 -31.57 1.36 27.65
C GLY A 201 -32.68 0.35 27.93
N PHE A 202 -33.31 0.41 29.11
CA PHE A 202 -34.44 -0.46 29.48
C PHE A 202 -35.70 -0.17 28.67
N LEU A 203 -35.93 1.08 28.28
CA LEU A 203 -37.08 1.51 27.48
C LEU A 203 -36.94 1.18 25.98
N LEU A 204 -35.77 0.73 25.52
CA LEU A 204 -35.55 0.35 24.13
C LEU A 204 -36.11 -1.05 23.83
N PRO A 205 -36.51 -1.31 22.56
CA PRO A 205 -36.96 -2.64 22.15
C PRO A 205 -35.89 -3.70 22.44
N PRO A 206 -36.27 -4.90 22.91
CA PRO A 206 -35.31 -5.94 23.25
C PRO A 206 -34.45 -6.30 22.03
N LEU A 207 -33.17 -6.55 22.29
CA LEU A 207 -32.23 -7.01 21.27
C LEU A 207 -32.69 -8.39 20.76
N ALA A 208 -33.01 -8.47 19.47
CA ALA A 208 -33.34 -9.74 18.84
C ALA A 208 -32.07 -10.34 18.22
N LEU A 209 -31.69 -11.53 18.68
CA LEU A 209 -30.57 -12.28 18.11
C LEU A 209 -31.09 -13.16 16.98
N ASP A 210 -30.72 -12.81 15.76
CA ASP A 210 -31.03 -13.59 14.57
C ASP A 210 -29.89 -14.57 14.27
N MET A 211 -30.20 -15.86 14.31
CA MET A 211 -29.22 -16.94 14.18
C MET A 211 -29.22 -17.46 12.74
N PRO A 212 -28.05 -17.55 12.07
CA PRO A 212 -28.00 -18.07 10.72
C PRO A 212 -28.38 -19.55 10.70
N GLN A 213 -29.29 -19.93 9.81
CA GLN A 213 -29.71 -21.31 9.58
C GLN A 213 -29.37 -21.73 8.15
N ARG A 214 -28.92 -22.97 7.96
CA ARG A 214 -28.62 -23.52 6.62
C ARG A 214 -29.94 -23.79 5.90
N ARG A 215 -30.21 -23.11 4.78
CA ARG A 215 -31.44 -23.33 3.99
C ARG A 215 -31.14 -23.32 2.49
N GLY A 216 -31.41 -24.44 1.82
CA GLY A 216 -31.18 -24.59 0.39
C GLY A 216 -29.71 -24.41 0.00
N PHE A 217 -29.44 -23.42 -0.86
CA PHE A 217 -28.10 -23.08 -1.36
C PHE A 217 -27.44 -21.90 -0.62
N GLY A 218 -28.00 -21.45 0.51
CA GLY A 218 -27.47 -20.33 1.29
C GLY A 218 -27.73 -20.46 2.80
N PHE A 219 -27.48 -19.35 3.50
CA PHE A 219 -27.91 -19.14 4.87
C PHE A 219 -29.14 -18.24 4.90
N ASP A 220 -30.07 -18.54 5.80
CA ASP A 220 -31.26 -17.74 6.10
C ASP A 220 -31.08 -17.19 7.52
N GLY A 221 -31.33 -15.90 7.71
CA GLY A 221 -31.03 -15.18 8.96
C GLY A 221 -29.52 -14.98 9.24
N GLY A 222 -29.23 -14.18 10.27
CA GLY A 222 -27.89 -13.77 10.64
C GLY A 222 -27.25 -12.82 9.62
N TRP A 223 -25.97 -12.52 9.83
CA TRP A 223 -25.18 -11.72 8.90
C TRP A 223 -24.17 -12.60 8.18
N MET A 224 -24.12 -12.46 6.86
CA MET A 224 -23.23 -13.23 6.00
C MET A 224 -22.12 -12.31 5.48
N LEU A 225 -20.90 -12.52 5.96
CA LEU A 225 -19.73 -11.83 5.46
C LEU A 225 -19.22 -12.58 4.22
N SER A 226 -19.15 -11.89 3.09
CA SER A 226 -18.69 -12.48 1.83
C SER A 226 -17.21 -12.91 1.90
N PRO A 227 -16.79 -13.90 1.08
CA PRO A 227 -15.38 -14.23 0.91
C PRO A 227 -14.55 -13.04 0.44
N GLU A 228 -15.13 -12.15 -0.37
CA GLU A 228 -14.48 -10.93 -0.86
C GLU A 228 -14.18 -9.95 0.29
N PHE A 229 -15.15 -9.70 1.18
CA PHE A 229 -14.93 -8.89 2.39
C PHE A 229 -13.88 -9.53 3.32
N GLY A 230 -13.97 -10.84 3.52
CA GLY A 230 -13.01 -11.60 4.34
C GLY A 230 -11.59 -11.51 3.79
N ALA A 231 -11.42 -11.72 2.48
CA ALA A 231 -10.12 -11.66 1.80
C ALA A 231 -9.51 -10.26 1.87
N LEU A 232 -10.31 -9.22 1.60
CA LEU A 232 -9.88 -7.83 1.71
C LEU A 232 -9.44 -7.50 3.13
N THR A 233 -10.28 -7.83 4.12
CA THR A 233 -10.02 -7.50 5.54
C THR A 233 -8.79 -8.23 6.07
N VAL A 234 -8.70 -9.55 5.87
CA VAL A 234 -7.54 -10.36 6.30
C VAL A 234 -6.27 -9.91 5.59
N GLY A 235 -6.33 -9.70 4.27
CA GLY A 235 -5.18 -9.26 3.48
C GLY A 235 -4.65 -7.89 3.93
N LEU A 236 -5.53 -6.92 4.17
CA LEU A 236 -5.15 -5.62 4.70
C LEU A 236 -4.60 -5.72 6.13
N ILE A 237 -5.18 -6.55 6.99
CA ILE A 237 -4.71 -6.75 8.37
C ILE A 237 -3.29 -7.30 8.38
N VAL A 238 -3.05 -8.41 7.69
CA VAL A 238 -1.75 -9.09 7.67
C VAL A 238 -0.68 -8.21 7.03
N PHE A 239 -0.99 -7.58 5.90
CA PHE A 239 -0.08 -6.69 5.22
C PHE A 239 0.32 -5.49 6.10
N HIS A 240 -0.65 -4.78 6.67
CA HIS A 240 -0.34 -3.58 7.45
C HIS A 240 0.27 -3.92 8.82
N ALA A 241 -0.13 -5.04 9.45
CA ALA A 241 0.51 -5.53 10.67
C ALA A 241 2.00 -5.80 10.48
N ALA A 242 2.39 -6.35 9.32
CA ALA A 242 3.78 -6.58 8.97
C ALA A 242 4.61 -5.29 9.02
N TYR A 243 4.11 -4.19 8.44
CA TYR A 243 4.75 -2.87 8.51
C TYR A 243 4.68 -2.23 9.90
N LEU A 244 3.54 -2.32 10.58
CA LEU A 244 3.35 -1.79 11.94
C LEU A 244 4.30 -2.46 12.94
N SER A 245 4.59 -3.75 12.77
CA SER A 245 5.57 -4.47 13.59
C SER A 245 6.97 -3.86 13.52
N ASP A 246 7.40 -3.41 12.33
CA ASP A 246 8.70 -2.76 12.16
C ASP A 246 8.70 -1.33 12.70
N ILE A 247 7.58 -0.62 12.61
CA ILE A 247 7.42 0.71 13.19
C ILE A 247 7.52 0.64 14.72
N VAL A 248 6.77 -0.27 15.35
CA VAL A 248 6.78 -0.48 16.81
C VAL A 248 8.17 -0.89 17.27
N ARG A 249 8.78 -1.88 16.60
CA ARG A 249 10.14 -2.34 16.91
C ARG A 249 11.17 -1.21 16.76
N GLY A 250 11.11 -0.48 15.64
CA GLY A 250 12.02 0.64 15.36
C GLY A 250 11.89 1.77 16.38
N ALA A 251 10.66 2.10 16.78
CA ALA A 251 10.40 3.13 17.78
C ALA A 251 10.96 2.75 19.15
N ILE A 252 10.77 1.51 19.60
CA ILE A 252 11.34 1.03 20.87
C ILE A 252 12.87 1.05 20.84
N LEU A 253 13.48 0.63 19.73
CA LEU A 253 14.94 0.61 19.58
C LEU A 253 15.57 2.01 19.48
N SER A 254 14.77 3.03 19.13
CA SER A 254 15.23 4.42 19.08
C SER A 254 15.30 5.12 20.44
N VAL A 255 14.78 4.49 21.51
CA VAL A 255 14.83 5.04 22.88
C VAL A 255 16.29 5.16 23.36
N PRO A 256 16.72 6.31 23.91
CA PRO A 256 18.04 6.50 24.50
C PRO A 256 18.28 5.55 25.69
N LEU A 257 19.47 4.94 25.74
CA LEU A 257 19.86 4.03 26.82
C LEU A 257 19.93 4.73 28.17
N GLY A 258 20.44 5.96 28.22
CA GLY A 258 20.57 6.72 29.46
C GLY A 258 19.23 6.92 30.20
N GLN A 259 18.10 6.98 29.48
CA GLN A 259 16.77 7.05 30.09
C GLN A 259 16.39 5.73 30.80
N LEU A 260 16.79 4.60 30.23
CA LEU A 260 16.56 3.28 30.80
C LEU A 260 17.50 3.04 31.99
N GLU A 261 18.77 3.44 31.87
CA GLU A 261 19.78 3.35 32.93
C GLU A 261 19.44 4.25 34.12
N ALA A 262 18.95 5.47 33.88
CA ALA A 262 18.45 6.35 34.94
C ALA A 262 17.28 5.72 35.69
N GLY A 263 16.33 5.09 34.98
CA GLY A 263 15.24 4.35 35.62
C GLY A 263 15.73 3.19 36.49
N GLN A 264 16.77 2.48 36.05
CA GLN A 264 17.41 1.41 36.83
C GLN A 264 18.15 1.96 38.05
N ALA A 265 18.87 3.08 37.91
CA ALA A 265 19.57 3.75 39.01
C ALA A 265 18.60 4.26 40.09
N LEU A 266 17.39 4.68 39.69
CA LEU A 266 16.29 5.03 40.61
C LEU A 266 15.58 3.80 41.23
N GLY A 267 16.06 2.58 40.96
CA GLY A 267 15.49 1.34 41.52
C GLY A 267 14.14 0.93 40.92
N LEU A 268 13.74 1.48 39.76
CA LEU A 268 12.48 1.11 39.14
C LEU A 268 12.50 -0.34 38.62
N ALA A 269 11.44 -1.09 38.91
CA ALA A 269 11.23 -2.40 38.33
C ALA A 269 11.12 -2.32 36.80
N ARG A 270 11.55 -3.39 36.08
CA ARG A 270 11.57 -3.42 34.61
C ARG A 270 10.22 -3.10 33.96
N TRP A 271 9.12 -3.53 34.55
CA TRP A 271 7.78 -3.22 34.05
C TRP A 271 7.42 -1.74 34.23
N ARG A 272 7.88 -1.10 35.32
CA ARG A 272 7.72 0.36 35.55
C ARG A 272 8.55 1.16 34.57
N ILE A 273 9.78 0.73 34.29
CA ILE A 273 10.61 1.33 33.23
C ILE A 273 9.89 1.19 31.88
N GLY A 274 9.35 0.00 31.60
CA GLY A 274 8.54 -0.25 30.39
C GLY A 274 7.34 0.69 30.28
N ALA A 275 6.56 0.82 31.35
CA ALA A 275 5.32 1.59 31.38
C ALA A 275 5.54 3.11 31.41
N PHE A 276 6.53 3.61 32.16
CA PHE A 276 6.73 5.04 32.39
C PHE A 276 7.80 5.68 31.50
N VAL A 277 8.77 4.90 31.00
CA VAL A 277 9.87 5.42 30.17
C VAL A 277 9.73 4.93 28.74
N LEU A 278 9.75 3.60 28.54
CA LEU A 278 9.82 3.00 27.21
C LEU A 278 8.57 3.28 26.37
N TYR A 279 7.39 2.96 26.91
CA TYR A 279 6.13 3.10 26.18
C TYR A 279 5.78 4.56 25.82
N PRO A 280 5.85 5.54 26.74
CA PRO A 280 5.54 6.93 26.42
C PRO A 280 6.51 7.53 25.40
N TYR A 281 7.79 7.15 25.45
CA TYR A 281 8.78 7.62 24.49
C TYR A 281 8.61 6.96 23.12
N ALA A 282 8.51 5.62 23.08
CA ALA A 282 8.37 4.87 21.83
C ALA A 282 7.05 5.20 21.11
N SER A 283 5.94 5.36 21.84
CA SER A 283 4.65 5.74 21.24
C SER A 283 4.71 7.08 20.50
N ARG A 284 5.42 8.08 21.05
CA ARG A 284 5.63 9.39 20.38
C ARG A 284 6.38 9.26 19.06
N ILE A 285 7.38 8.38 19.00
CA ILE A 285 8.16 8.14 17.77
C ILE A 285 7.37 7.30 16.77
N ALA A 286 6.59 6.33 17.25
CA ALA A 286 5.79 5.45 16.41
C ALA A 286 4.55 6.14 15.80
N LEU A 287 3.99 7.15 16.47
CA LEU A 287 2.69 7.70 16.10
C LEU A 287 2.65 8.32 14.68
N PRO A 288 3.61 9.16 14.23
CA PRO A 288 3.59 9.69 12.87
C PRO A 288 3.65 8.61 11.76
N PRO A 289 4.55 7.60 11.80
CA PRO A 289 4.55 6.55 10.81
C PRO A 289 3.31 5.62 10.91
N ILE A 290 2.78 5.36 12.12
CA ILE A 290 1.51 4.61 12.28
C ILE A 290 0.37 5.37 11.59
N ALA A 291 0.28 6.69 11.79
CA ALA A 291 -0.73 7.52 11.15
C ALA A 291 -0.68 7.44 9.62
N ASN A 292 0.53 7.45 9.05
CA ASN A 292 0.71 7.25 7.61
C ASN A 292 0.25 5.85 7.17
N GLN A 293 0.51 4.81 7.96
CA GLN A 293 0.03 3.46 7.63
C GLN A 293 -1.49 3.33 7.67
N TYR A 294 -2.19 4.07 8.53
CA TYR A 294 -3.65 4.09 8.52
C TYR A 294 -4.20 4.76 7.27
N LEU A 295 -3.59 5.88 6.84
CA LEU A 295 -3.95 6.54 5.57
C LEU A 295 -3.71 5.62 4.38
N THR A 296 -2.60 4.88 4.38
CA THR A 296 -2.29 3.89 3.33
C THR A 296 -3.27 2.71 3.36
N LEU A 297 -3.68 2.24 4.54
CA LEU A 297 -4.68 1.17 4.67
C LEU A 297 -6.01 1.57 4.05
N VAL A 298 -6.50 2.77 4.35
CA VAL A 298 -7.72 3.32 3.73
C VAL A 298 -7.59 3.40 2.22
N LYS A 299 -6.45 3.85 1.68
CA LYS A 299 -6.24 3.89 0.21
C LYS A 299 -6.19 2.49 -0.40
N ASN A 300 -5.59 1.53 0.31
CA ASN A 300 -5.49 0.15 -0.11
C ASN A 300 -6.83 -0.61 -0.06
N SER A 301 -7.88 -0.06 0.57
CA SER A 301 -9.21 -0.65 0.44
C SER A 301 -9.70 -0.66 -1.01
N THR A 302 -9.24 0.29 -1.84
CA THR A 302 -9.58 0.40 -3.28
C THR A 302 -9.19 -0.81 -4.11
N LEU A 303 -8.24 -1.60 -3.60
CA LEU A 303 -7.80 -2.86 -4.22
C LEU A 303 -8.92 -3.90 -4.27
N ALA A 304 -9.96 -3.72 -3.45
CA ALA A 304 -11.24 -4.44 -3.47
C ALA A 304 -11.78 -4.68 -4.88
N VAL A 305 -11.67 -3.68 -5.76
CA VAL A 305 -12.21 -3.76 -7.13
C VAL A 305 -11.69 -4.95 -7.92
N ALA A 306 -10.47 -5.41 -7.62
CA ALA A 306 -9.82 -6.49 -8.36
C ALA A 306 -10.32 -7.89 -7.98
N ILE A 307 -10.84 -8.05 -6.76
CA ILE A 307 -11.47 -9.27 -6.25
C ILE A 307 -13.01 -9.19 -6.28
N GLY A 308 -13.58 -8.10 -6.77
CA GLY A 308 -15.03 -7.93 -6.95
C GLY A 308 -15.78 -7.41 -5.73
N TYR A 309 -15.09 -6.99 -4.66
CA TYR A 309 -15.76 -6.33 -3.53
C TYR A 309 -16.19 -4.91 -3.91
N GLN A 310 -17.45 -4.56 -3.65
CA GLN A 310 -18.05 -3.27 -4.02
C GLN A 310 -17.76 -2.18 -2.98
N ASP A 311 -16.50 -1.74 -2.93
CA ASP A 311 -16.08 -0.55 -2.18
C ASP A 311 -16.42 0.76 -2.94
N LEU A 312 -15.98 1.90 -2.40
CA LEU A 312 -16.23 3.21 -3.04
C LEU A 312 -15.65 3.26 -4.45
N MET A 313 -14.43 2.75 -4.68
CA MET A 313 -13.82 2.84 -6.00
C MET A 313 -14.47 1.88 -7.01
N ALA A 314 -14.85 0.68 -6.57
CA ALA A 314 -15.59 -0.26 -7.40
C ALA A 314 -16.93 0.30 -7.88
N ILE A 315 -17.70 0.90 -6.96
CA ILE A 315 -18.99 1.52 -7.30
C ILE A 315 -18.81 2.71 -8.23
N ILE A 316 -17.80 3.56 -7.99
CA ILE A 316 -17.48 4.66 -8.90
C ILE A 316 -17.12 4.13 -10.29
N ASN A 317 -16.33 3.06 -10.38
CA ASN A 317 -15.97 2.46 -11.67
C ASN A 317 -17.20 1.90 -12.41
N THR A 318 -18.13 1.26 -11.70
CA THR A 318 -19.42 0.82 -12.28
C THR A 318 -20.24 2.00 -12.78
N THR A 319 -20.37 3.06 -11.97
CA THR A 319 -21.07 4.29 -12.35
C THR A 319 -20.46 4.93 -13.59
N ILE A 320 -19.13 5.03 -13.67
CA ILE A 320 -18.43 5.56 -14.86
C ILE A 320 -18.73 4.71 -16.09
N THR A 321 -18.71 3.38 -15.94
CA THR A 321 -18.95 2.45 -17.05
C THR A 321 -20.38 2.54 -17.57
N GLN A 322 -21.37 2.75 -16.69
CA GLN A 322 -22.78 2.83 -17.06
C GLN A 322 -23.19 4.22 -17.58
N THR A 323 -22.66 5.30 -16.99
CA THR A 323 -23.03 6.69 -17.35
C THR A 323 -22.15 7.30 -18.42
N GLY A 324 -20.93 6.77 -18.62
CA GLY A 324 -19.90 7.39 -19.46
C GLY A 324 -19.24 8.63 -18.84
N LEU A 325 -19.64 9.04 -17.62
CA LEU A 325 -19.18 10.25 -16.93
C LEU A 325 -17.92 10.00 -16.09
N ALA A 326 -16.82 9.74 -16.78
CA ALA A 326 -15.54 9.40 -16.15
C ALA A 326 -14.94 10.52 -15.29
N LEU A 327 -14.99 11.77 -15.76
CA LEU A 327 -14.39 12.90 -15.03
C LEU A 327 -15.14 13.19 -13.73
N GLU A 328 -16.47 13.21 -13.79
CA GLU A 328 -17.35 13.44 -12.67
C GLU A 328 -17.24 12.32 -11.65
N GLY A 329 -17.30 11.05 -12.09
CA GLY A 329 -17.11 9.89 -11.21
C GLY A 329 -15.76 9.89 -10.50
N VAL A 330 -14.65 10.10 -11.24
CA VAL A 330 -13.31 10.10 -10.63
C VAL A 330 -13.08 11.32 -9.74
N SER A 331 -13.62 12.50 -10.09
CA SER A 331 -13.53 13.68 -9.23
C SER A 331 -14.28 13.50 -7.92
N ILE A 332 -15.43 12.83 -7.92
CA ILE A 332 -16.15 12.42 -6.70
C ILE A 332 -15.28 11.47 -5.88
N ALA A 333 -14.73 10.42 -6.49
CA ALA A 333 -13.85 9.47 -5.78
C ALA A 333 -12.64 10.18 -5.15
N ALA A 334 -11.92 11.00 -5.94
CA ALA A 334 -10.76 11.75 -5.47
C ALA A 334 -11.13 12.68 -4.29
N THR A 335 -12.24 13.39 -4.40
CA THR A 335 -12.72 14.30 -3.35
C THR A 335 -13.06 13.54 -2.07
N LEU A 336 -13.84 12.46 -2.17
CA LEU A 336 -14.21 11.64 -1.02
C LEU A 336 -12.99 11.01 -0.35
N TYR A 337 -12.05 10.44 -1.10
CA TYR A 337 -10.81 9.89 -0.53
C TYR A 337 -9.91 10.97 0.10
N LEU A 338 -9.83 12.16 -0.49
CA LEU A 338 -9.12 13.30 0.10
C LEU A 338 -9.80 13.75 1.39
N CYS A 339 -11.13 13.80 1.44
CA CYS A 339 -11.89 14.12 2.64
C CYS A 339 -11.65 13.09 3.75
N ILE A 340 -11.75 11.79 3.46
CA ILE A 340 -11.47 10.71 4.43
C ILE A 340 -10.03 10.85 4.94
N GLY A 341 -9.07 11.02 4.03
CA GLY A 341 -7.66 11.17 4.37
C GLY A 341 -7.38 12.42 5.23
N ALA A 342 -7.98 13.56 4.88
CA ALA A 342 -7.83 14.81 5.63
C ALA A 342 -8.47 14.72 7.03
N LEU A 343 -9.66 14.11 7.15
CA LEU A 343 -10.33 13.89 8.43
C LEU A 343 -9.50 12.98 9.34
N LEU A 344 -9.00 11.86 8.79
CA LEU A 344 -8.15 10.93 9.52
C LEU A 344 -6.82 11.59 9.93
N ALA A 345 -6.16 12.30 9.01
CA ALA A 345 -4.93 13.03 9.28
C ALA A 345 -5.13 14.14 10.34
N ALA A 346 -6.25 14.88 10.29
CA ALA A 346 -6.58 15.90 11.27
C ALA A 346 -6.82 15.29 12.66
N ALA A 347 -7.56 14.18 12.73
CA ALA A 347 -7.78 13.46 13.99
C ALA A 347 -6.45 12.98 14.60
N LEU A 348 -5.60 12.35 13.79
CA LEU A 348 -4.29 11.85 14.23
C LEU A 348 -3.32 12.98 14.59
N SER A 349 -3.37 14.11 13.89
CA SER A 349 -2.54 15.29 14.19
C SER A 349 -2.94 15.95 15.50
N ARG A 350 -4.26 16.07 15.77
CA ARG A 350 -4.75 16.56 17.07
C ARG A 350 -4.32 15.64 18.21
N TYR A 351 -4.41 14.33 18.00
CA TYR A 351 -3.93 13.34 18.97
C TYR A 351 -2.41 13.45 19.19
N ASN A 352 -1.64 13.61 18.12
CA ASN A 352 -0.19 13.82 18.20
C ASN A 352 0.16 15.09 18.99
N ALA A 353 -0.45 16.23 18.68
CA ALA A 353 -0.22 17.49 19.37
C ALA A 353 -0.53 17.42 20.88
N HIS A 354 -1.49 16.58 21.28
CA HIS A 354 -1.80 16.34 22.69
C HIS A 354 -0.67 15.58 23.41
N ILE A 355 -0.01 14.63 22.73
CA ILE A 355 0.97 13.71 23.32
C ILE A 355 2.41 14.26 23.25
N THR A 356 2.79 14.97 22.18
CA THR A 356 4.18 15.43 21.94
C THR A 356 4.48 16.86 22.40
N ARG A 357 3.88 17.34 23.49
CA ARG A 357 4.11 18.72 23.99
C ARG A 357 5.56 19.04 24.37
N THR A 358 6.38 18.03 24.63
CA THR A 358 7.83 18.16 24.85
C THR A 358 8.59 17.52 23.70
N ALA A 359 9.47 18.31 23.06
CA ALA A 359 10.36 17.82 22.02
C ALA A 359 11.25 16.70 22.60
N VAL A 360 11.31 15.59 21.88
CA VAL A 360 12.21 14.49 22.22
C VAL A 360 13.61 14.91 21.79
N ASP A 361 14.51 15.13 22.74
CA ASP A 361 15.90 15.43 22.44
C ASP A 361 16.55 14.22 21.73
N GLN A 362 17.11 14.46 20.55
CA GLN A 362 17.70 13.45 19.67
C GLN A 362 19.23 13.48 19.68
N THR A 363 19.85 14.31 20.53
CA THR A 363 21.30 14.56 20.49
C THR A 363 22.12 13.49 21.24
N GLY A 364 23.20 13.03 20.61
CA GLY A 364 24.42 12.44 21.21
C GLY A 364 24.33 11.14 22.02
N MET A 365 23.17 10.72 22.51
CA MET A 365 23.07 9.58 23.43
C MET A 365 23.04 8.23 22.70
N ALA A 366 23.72 7.24 23.29
CA ALA A 366 23.65 5.86 22.83
C ALA A 366 22.18 5.36 22.87
N ARG A 367 21.73 4.75 21.78
CA ARG A 367 20.35 4.26 21.64
C ARG A 367 20.26 2.77 22.01
N LEU A 368 19.08 2.32 22.42
CA LEU A 368 18.84 0.90 22.76
C LEU A 368 19.27 -0.03 21.62
N ALA A 369 19.06 0.39 20.37
CA ALA A 369 19.54 -0.30 19.16
C ALA A 369 21.03 -0.70 19.21
N ALA A 370 21.91 0.11 19.81
CA ALA A 370 23.36 -0.14 19.85
C ALA A 370 23.72 -1.38 20.68
N THR A 371 22.92 -1.69 21.70
CA THR A 371 23.09 -2.89 22.54
C THR A 371 22.33 -4.09 21.99
N TRP A 372 21.35 -3.86 21.10
CA TRP A 372 20.45 -4.87 20.57
C TRP A 372 20.97 -5.52 19.28
N ARG A 373 22.02 -6.34 19.40
CA ARG A 373 22.51 -7.19 18.29
C ARG A 373 21.67 -8.46 18.18
N ILE A 374 20.95 -8.67 17.08
CA ILE A 374 20.09 -9.86 16.87
C ILE A 374 20.87 -11.00 16.18
N ASP A 375 21.94 -10.67 15.46
CA ASP A 375 22.66 -11.61 14.58
C ASP A 375 23.62 -12.56 15.32
N ASP A 376 23.66 -12.51 16.65
CA ASP A 376 24.52 -13.34 17.48
C ASP A 376 23.76 -14.59 17.97
N LEU A 377 24.07 -15.75 17.38
CA LEU A 377 23.54 -17.08 17.70
C LEU A 377 24.30 -17.76 18.86
N SER A 378 24.97 -17.00 19.73
CA SER A 378 25.70 -17.57 20.86
C SER A 378 24.83 -18.44 21.78
N ARG A 379 25.43 -19.52 22.31
CA ARG A 379 24.78 -20.44 23.26
C ARG A 379 24.19 -19.69 24.47
N ALA A 380 24.86 -18.62 24.93
CA ALA A 380 24.38 -17.79 26.04
C ALA A 380 23.05 -17.07 25.73
N ARG A 381 22.80 -16.70 24.47
CA ARG A 381 21.53 -16.07 24.06
C ARG A 381 20.41 -17.09 23.83
N LEU A 382 20.75 -18.26 23.32
CA LEU A 382 19.79 -19.34 23.04
C LEU A 382 19.37 -20.10 24.30
N PHE A 383 20.32 -20.38 25.19
CA PHE A 383 20.13 -21.29 26.33
C PHE A 383 20.52 -20.69 27.69
N GLY A 384 20.87 -19.39 27.76
CA GLY A 384 21.34 -18.78 29.00
C GLY A 384 20.30 -18.63 30.11
N THR A 385 19.01 -18.84 29.84
CA THR A 385 17.97 -18.92 30.88
C THR A 385 16.97 -20.03 30.51
N PRO A 386 16.29 -20.67 31.48
CA PRO A 386 15.32 -21.73 31.20
C PRO A 386 14.19 -21.27 30.25
N ALA A 387 13.70 -20.03 30.43
CA ALA A 387 12.71 -19.45 29.52
C ALA A 387 13.23 -19.30 28.08
N ARG A 388 14.51 -18.95 27.89
CA ARG A 388 15.11 -18.86 26.56
C ARG A 388 15.35 -20.24 25.95
N ALA A 389 15.81 -21.20 26.74
CA ALA A 389 15.99 -22.58 26.31
C ALA A 389 14.65 -23.18 25.84
N LEU A 390 13.57 -22.98 26.61
CA LEU A 390 12.22 -23.41 26.22
C LEU A 390 11.75 -22.73 24.93
N ALA A 391 11.91 -21.41 24.82
CA ALA A 391 11.54 -20.68 23.60
C ALA A 391 12.35 -21.14 22.37
N THR A 392 13.66 -21.40 22.54
CA THR A 392 14.53 -21.97 21.51
C THR A 392 14.02 -23.34 21.08
N LEU A 393 13.75 -24.24 22.03
CA LEU A 393 13.26 -25.59 21.74
C LEU A 393 11.92 -25.55 20.99
N ILE A 394 10.95 -24.77 21.48
CA ILE A 394 9.64 -24.60 20.83
C ILE A 394 9.81 -24.06 19.40
N THR A 395 10.68 -23.07 19.22
CA THR A 395 10.90 -22.44 17.92
C THR A 395 11.60 -23.39 16.95
N VAL A 396 12.61 -24.14 17.40
CA VAL A 396 13.30 -25.15 16.57
C VAL A 396 12.33 -26.27 16.17
N LEU A 397 11.53 -26.78 17.11
CA LEU A 397 10.53 -27.81 16.82
C LEU A 397 9.47 -27.31 15.82
N ALA A 398 8.97 -26.07 16.02
CA ALA A 398 8.02 -25.45 15.10
C ALA A 398 8.61 -25.25 13.70
N ILE A 399 9.86 -24.77 13.60
CA ILE A 399 10.56 -24.63 12.32
C ILE A 399 10.76 -25.99 11.67
N GLY A 400 11.22 -27.00 12.41
CA GLY A 400 11.44 -28.34 11.86
C GLY A 400 10.15 -28.99 11.35
N ALA A 401 9.06 -28.85 12.10
CA ALA A 401 7.73 -29.34 11.70
C ALA A 401 7.20 -28.59 10.47
N ALA A 402 7.29 -27.26 10.45
CA ALA A 402 6.84 -26.47 9.30
C ALA A 402 7.71 -26.72 8.06
N ALA A 403 9.04 -26.71 8.22
CA ALA A 403 9.99 -26.89 7.13
C ALA A 403 9.87 -28.29 6.52
N SER A 404 9.70 -29.34 7.32
CA SER A 404 9.48 -30.70 6.78
C SER A 404 8.20 -30.78 5.95
N ARG A 405 7.08 -30.20 6.41
CA ARG A 405 5.82 -30.17 5.65
C ARG A 405 5.92 -29.34 4.37
N VAL A 406 6.56 -28.17 4.45
CA VAL A 406 6.75 -27.30 3.27
C VAL A 406 7.71 -27.94 2.27
N LEU A 407 8.79 -28.57 2.73
CA LEU A 407 9.76 -29.23 1.84
C LEU A 407 9.13 -30.44 1.15
N ASP A 408 8.37 -31.23 1.89
CA ASP A 408 7.65 -32.37 1.33
C ASP A 408 6.62 -31.92 0.28
N TRP A 409 5.74 -30.97 0.64
CA TRP A 409 4.75 -30.44 -0.28
C TRP A 409 5.38 -29.72 -1.48
N ALA A 410 6.31 -28.80 -1.26
CA ALA A 410 6.83 -27.93 -2.32
C ALA A 410 7.90 -28.59 -3.20
N LEU A 411 8.66 -29.57 -2.71
CA LEU A 411 9.80 -30.13 -3.46
C LEU A 411 9.74 -31.65 -3.62
N LEU A 412 9.61 -32.40 -2.52
CA LEU A 412 9.79 -33.85 -2.56
C LEU A 412 8.63 -34.59 -3.24
N SER A 413 7.40 -34.20 -2.88
CA SER A 413 6.16 -34.80 -3.41
C SER A 413 5.54 -33.98 -4.56
N ALA A 414 6.29 -32.99 -5.08
CA ALA A 414 5.78 -32.04 -6.06
C ALA A 414 5.82 -32.58 -7.50
N VAL A 415 4.82 -32.20 -8.29
CA VAL A 415 4.75 -32.52 -9.72
C VAL A 415 5.30 -31.35 -10.51
N TRP A 416 6.45 -31.55 -11.15
CA TRP A 416 7.18 -30.50 -11.85
C TRP A 416 6.77 -30.29 -13.30
N GLN A 417 6.27 -31.32 -13.98
CA GLN A 417 5.92 -31.30 -15.40
C GLN A 417 4.72 -32.22 -15.65
N GLY A 418 3.98 -31.97 -16.74
CA GLY A 418 2.87 -32.82 -17.17
C GLY A 418 1.51 -32.13 -17.15
N PRO A 419 0.46 -32.82 -17.60
CA PRO A 419 -0.88 -32.24 -17.70
C PRO A 419 -1.54 -32.10 -16.32
N ALA A 420 -2.55 -31.22 -16.21
CA ALA A 420 -3.22 -30.92 -14.94
C ALA A 420 -3.82 -32.14 -14.21
N GLN A 421 -4.17 -33.21 -14.94
CA GLN A 421 -4.64 -34.47 -14.35
C GLN A 421 -3.57 -35.19 -13.53
N ALA A 422 -2.29 -35.07 -13.92
CA ALA A 422 -1.18 -35.69 -13.19
C ALA A 422 -1.07 -35.13 -11.75
N CYS A 423 -1.44 -33.87 -11.56
CA CYS A 423 -1.46 -33.22 -10.26
C CYS A 423 -2.63 -33.66 -9.36
N GLY A 424 -3.74 -34.16 -9.93
CA GLY A 424 -4.89 -34.59 -9.14
C GLY A 424 -4.64 -35.85 -8.31
N GLN A 425 -3.58 -36.60 -8.64
CA GLN A 425 -3.17 -37.83 -7.94
C GLN A 425 -1.97 -37.61 -7.01
N ALA A 426 -1.36 -36.42 -7.03
CA ALA A 426 -0.17 -36.12 -6.25
C ALA A 426 -0.52 -35.49 -4.90
N LEU A 427 0.30 -35.77 -3.88
CA LEU A 427 0.14 -35.20 -2.53
C LEU A 427 0.84 -33.84 -2.38
N GLY A 428 1.77 -33.49 -3.27
CA GLY A 428 2.53 -32.24 -3.23
C GLY A 428 2.04 -31.16 -4.19
N ALA A 429 2.80 -30.07 -4.26
CA ALA A 429 2.53 -28.90 -5.10
C ALA A 429 2.55 -29.25 -6.59
N CYS A 430 1.63 -28.66 -7.34
CA CYS A 430 1.57 -28.80 -8.80
C CYS A 430 2.39 -27.69 -9.49
N TRP A 431 3.72 -27.80 -9.48
CA TRP A 431 4.57 -26.87 -10.25
C TRP A 431 4.39 -26.98 -11.77
N ALA A 432 3.83 -28.09 -12.25
CA ALA A 432 3.37 -28.22 -13.63
C ALA A 432 2.45 -27.06 -14.05
N ALA A 433 1.64 -26.53 -13.13
CA ALA A 433 0.80 -25.36 -13.39
C ALA A 433 1.61 -24.12 -13.79
N VAL A 434 2.82 -23.97 -13.26
CA VAL A 434 3.73 -22.87 -13.58
C VAL A 434 4.55 -23.20 -14.82
N THR A 435 5.07 -24.43 -14.94
CA THR A 435 5.93 -24.81 -16.06
C THR A 435 5.16 -24.90 -17.37
N GLU A 436 3.93 -25.40 -17.40
CA GLU A 436 3.11 -25.44 -18.62
C GLU A 436 2.66 -24.03 -19.05
N ASN A 437 2.44 -23.14 -18.08
CA ASN A 437 1.97 -21.77 -18.32
C ASN A 437 3.06 -20.70 -18.31
N HIS A 438 4.35 -21.08 -18.27
CA HIS A 438 5.46 -20.13 -18.14
C HIS A 438 5.48 -19.08 -19.26
N ARG A 439 5.07 -19.45 -20.48
CA ARG A 439 5.01 -18.52 -21.62
C ARG A 439 3.98 -17.42 -21.39
N LEU A 440 2.81 -17.77 -20.88
CA LEU A 440 1.76 -16.80 -20.55
C LEU A 440 2.20 -15.90 -19.39
N LEU A 441 2.84 -16.46 -18.35
CA LEU A 441 3.37 -15.70 -17.22
C LEU A 441 4.48 -14.72 -17.63
N LEU A 442 5.40 -15.15 -18.51
CA LEU A 442 6.54 -14.33 -18.95
C LEU A 442 6.17 -13.30 -20.00
N PHE A 443 5.39 -13.68 -21.01
CA PHE A 443 5.18 -12.89 -22.22
C PHE A 443 3.72 -12.48 -22.46
N GLY A 444 2.79 -12.94 -21.63
CA GLY A 444 1.36 -12.72 -21.84
C GLY A 444 0.85 -13.34 -23.14
N GLY A 445 -0.04 -12.63 -23.84
CA GLY A 445 -0.57 -13.03 -25.15
C GLY A 445 0.38 -12.78 -26.33
N MET A 446 1.67 -12.53 -26.09
CA MET A 446 2.64 -12.21 -27.14
C MET A 446 2.89 -13.43 -28.06
N PRO A 447 2.90 -13.25 -29.40
CA PRO A 447 3.25 -14.33 -30.33
C PRO A 447 4.66 -14.89 -30.11
N ALA A 448 4.84 -16.19 -30.34
CA ALA A 448 6.10 -16.91 -30.08
C ALA A 448 7.32 -16.33 -30.81
N ALA A 449 7.11 -15.73 -31.99
CA ALA A 449 8.16 -15.08 -32.77
C ALA A 449 8.90 -13.96 -32.01
N TYR A 450 8.25 -13.34 -31.02
CA TYR A 450 8.81 -12.22 -30.26
C TYR A 450 9.39 -12.62 -28.89
N HIS A 451 9.19 -13.85 -28.43
CA HIS A 451 9.57 -14.29 -27.08
C HIS A 451 11.06 -14.10 -26.79
N GLY A 452 11.93 -14.49 -27.74
CA GLY A 452 13.38 -14.34 -27.57
C GLY A 452 13.81 -12.88 -27.39
N ARG A 453 13.27 -11.96 -28.21
CA ARG A 453 13.54 -10.52 -28.12
C ARG A 453 13.04 -9.93 -26.81
N ALA A 454 11.82 -10.30 -26.40
CA ALA A 454 11.22 -9.81 -25.16
C ALA A 454 11.94 -10.30 -23.91
N LEU A 455 12.39 -11.56 -23.91
CA LEU A 455 13.21 -12.13 -22.84
C LEU A 455 14.56 -11.41 -22.75
N ALA A 456 15.25 -11.23 -23.88
CA ALA A 456 16.53 -10.52 -23.94
C ALA A 456 16.40 -9.08 -23.43
N ALA A 457 15.32 -8.37 -23.80
CA ALA A 457 15.05 -7.02 -23.30
C ALA A 457 14.84 -6.99 -21.79
N THR A 458 14.07 -7.96 -21.26
CA THR A 458 13.80 -8.08 -19.82
C THR A 458 15.07 -8.37 -19.03
N LEU A 459 15.92 -9.27 -19.53
CA LEU A 459 17.22 -9.59 -18.93
C LEU A 459 18.21 -8.42 -19.02
N ALA A 460 18.19 -7.65 -20.10
CA ALA A 460 19.02 -6.44 -20.23
C ALA A 460 18.63 -5.38 -19.19
N LEU A 461 17.33 -5.14 -18.98
CA LEU A 461 16.84 -4.25 -17.91
C LEU A 461 17.22 -4.76 -16.53
N ALA A 462 16.97 -6.04 -16.25
CA ALA A 462 17.26 -6.66 -14.96
C ALA A 462 18.76 -6.63 -14.63
N SER A 463 19.62 -6.94 -15.60
CA SER A 463 21.08 -6.90 -15.43
C SER A 463 21.59 -5.48 -15.25
N GLY A 464 21.08 -4.49 -16.01
CA GLY A 464 21.42 -3.08 -15.82
C GLY A 464 21.10 -2.59 -14.39
N VAL A 465 19.93 -2.97 -13.85
CA VAL A 465 19.55 -2.67 -12.46
C VAL A 465 20.43 -3.43 -11.47
N ALA A 466 20.66 -4.72 -11.67
CA ALA A 466 21.49 -5.54 -10.78
C ALA A 466 22.92 -4.99 -10.66
N VAL A 467 23.54 -4.62 -11.79
CA VAL A 467 24.86 -4.00 -11.83
C VAL A 467 24.85 -2.64 -11.11
N ALA A 468 23.82 -1.81 -11.33
CA ALA A 468 23.72 -0.50 -10.67
C ALA A 468 23.59 -0.59 -9.13
N LEU A 469 23.15 -1.74 -8.62
CA LEU A 469 23.03 -2.03 -7.19
C LEU A 469 24.30 -2.64 -6.58
N LEU A 470 25.34 -2.96 -7.37
CA LEU A 470 26.59 -3.49 -6.85
C LEU A 470 27.34 -2.45 -6.01
N ASP A 471 27.98 -2.95 -4.96
CA ASP A 471 28.78 -2.16 -4.03
C ASP A 471 30.10 -1.71 -4.69
N GLY A 472 30.62 -0.54 -4.31
CA GLY A 472 31.90 0.00 -4.82
C GLY A 472 31.88 0.64 -6.21
N LEU A 473 30.82 0.46 -7.01
CA LEU A 473 30.72 1.13 -8.31
C LEU A 473 30.53 2.64 -8.20
N ALA A 474 31.37 3.40 -8.90
CA ALA A 474 31.23 4.84 -9.02
C ALA A 474 29.88 5.22 -9.70
N PRO A 475 29.27 6.37 -9.36
CA PRO A 475 27.96 6.78 -9.90
C PRO A 475 27.88 6.77 -11.43
N ARG A 476 28.95 7.16 -12.13
CA ARG A 476 29.01 7.13 -13.60
C ARG A 476 28.80 5.74 -14.19
N TRP A 477 29.35 4.70 -13.56
CA TRP A 477 29.23 3.32 -14.02
C TRP A 477 27.85 2.74 -13.72
N ARG A 478 27.24 3.14 -12.60
CA ARG A 478 25.85 2.80 -12.30
C ARG A 478 24.89 3.38 -13.34
N LEU A 479 25.08 4.66 -13.69
CA LEU A 479 24.29 5.32 -14.74
C LEU A 479 24.54 4.69 -16.12
N ALA A 480 25.78 4.34 -16.44
CA ALA A 480 26.11 3.64 -17.68
C ALA A 480 25.43 2.27 -17.77
N ALA A 481 25.46 1.47 -16.70
CA ALA A 481 24.81 0.16 -16.66
C ALA A 481 23.28 0.26 -16.86
N LEU A 482 22.63 1.22 -16.19
CA LEU A 482 21.20 1.49 -16.37
C LEU A 482 20.90 1.97 -17.80
N GLY A 483 21.71 2.88 -18.34
CA GLY A 483 21.56 3.40 -19.69
C GLY A 483 21.75 2.33 -20.77
N LEU A 484 22.74 1.45 -20.61
CA LEU A 484 22.98 0.32 -21.51
C LEU A 484 21.83 -0.69 -21.47
N GLY A 485 21.36 -1.05 -20.27
CA GLY A 485 20.22 -1.96 -20.12
C GLY A 485 18.94 -1.40 -20.74
N ALA A 486 18.64 -0.12 -20.49
CA ALA A 486 17.50 0.57 -21.07
C ALA A 486 17.62 0.74 -22.59
N GLY A 487 18.80 1.12 -23.08
CA GLY A 487 19.09 1.26 -24.51
C GLY A 487 18.97 -0.08 -25.25
N ALA A 488 19.51 -1.16 -24.69
CA ALA A 488 19.37 -2.51 -25.25
C ALA A 488 17.90 -2.94 -25.31
N ALA A 489 17.13 -2.72 -24.25
CA ALA A 489 15.70 -3.03 -24.25
C ALA A 489 14.91 -2.18 -25.27
N LEU A 490 15.24 -0.89 -25.41
CA LEU A 490 14.65 -0.01 -26.42
C LEU A 490 14.95 -0.52 -27.83
N VAL A 491 16.19 -0.93 -28.10
CA VAL A 491 16.56 -1.52 -29.39
C VAL A 491 15.78 -2.81 -29.63
N LEU A 492 15.81 -3.75 -28.67
CA LEU A 492 15.17 -5.08 -28.76
C LEU A 492 13.64 -5.02 -28.95
N LEU A 493 12.96 -4.17 -28.18
CA LEU A 493 11.50 -4.02 -28.25
C LEU A 493 11.06 -3.09 -29.37
N GLY A 494 11.78 -1.98 -29.57
CA GLY A 494 11.52 -1.00 -30.61
C GLY A 494 11.92 -1.46 -32.02
N GLY A 495 12.70 -2.54 -32.14
CA GLY A 495 13.18 -3.01 -33.44
C GLY A 495 14.15 -2.03 -34.09
N LEU A 496 14.95 -1.30 -33.28
CA LEU A 496 15.83 -0.22 -33.75
C LEU A 496 17.13 -0.76 -34.36
N TRP A 497 17.01 -1.64 -35.35
CA TRP A 497 18.11 -2.14 -36.18
C TRP A 497 17.66 -2.23 -37.65
N PRO A 498 18.58 -2.26 -38.61
CA PRO A 498 18.22 -2.37 -40.03
C PRO A 498 17.36 -3.62 -40.28
N GLY A 499 16.14 -3.44 -40.81
CA GLY A 499 15.17 -4.53 -41.04
C GLY A 499 14.40 -5.00 -39.80
N GLY A 500 14.58 -4.35 -38.64
CA GLY A 500 13.83 -4.65 -37.42
C GLY A 500 12.40 -4.09 -37.46
N HIS A 501 11.46 -4.85 -36.89
CA HIS A 501 10.09 -4.39 -36.67
C HIS A 501 9.82 -4.20 -35.17
N ALA A 502 9.24 -3.06 -34.81
CA ALA A 502 8.84 -2.76 -33.44
C ALA A 502 7.76 -3.75 -32.97
N ILE A 503 7.91 -4.23 -31.73
CA ILE A 503 6.85 -4.97 -31.06
C ILE A 503 5.87 -3.94 -30.52
N ALA A 504 4.69 -3.84 -31.14
CA ALA A 504 3.66 -2.90 -30.71
C ALA A 504 3.36 -3.07 -29.20
N PRO A 505 3.32 -1.97 -28.40
CA PRO A 505 3.12 -2.04 -26.95
C PRO A 505 1.87 -2.81 -26.51
N VAL A 506 0.81 -2.80 -27.33
CA VAL A 506 -0.43 -3.57 -27.09
C VAL A 506 -0.21 -5.09 -27.00
N ARG A 507 0.88 -5.60 -27.61
CA ARG A 507 1.25 -7.03 -27.59
C ARG A 507 2.12 -7.40 -26.41
N TRP A 508 2.57 -6.43 -25.61
CA TRP A 508 3.39 -6.72 -24.45
C TRP A 508 2.50 -7.28 -23.33
N GLY A 509 2.98 -8.30 -22.63
CA GLY A 509 2.28 -8.85 -21.48
C GLY A 509 3.19 -9.59 -20.51
N GLY A 510 2.61 -10.06 -19.41
CA GLY A 510 3.29 -10.84 -18.40
C GLY A 510 4.42 -10.08 -17.72
N LEU A 511 5.50 -10.79 -17.42
CA LEU A 511 6.69 -10.28 -16.76
C LEU A 511 7.36 -9.11 -17.50
N VAL A 512 7.35 -9.14 -18.84
CA VAL A 512 7.96 -8.07 -19.68
C VAL A 512 7.36 -6.72 -19.32
N VAL A 513 6.02 -6.64 -19.24
CA VAL A 513 5.31 -5.41 -18.90
C VAL A 513 5.64 -4.96 -17.48
N THR A 514 5.63 -5.89 -16.52
CA THR A 514 5.95 -5.59 -15.12
C THR A 514 7.35 -4.98 -14.97
N VAL A 515 8.37 -5.57 -15.61
CA VAL A 515 9.75 -5.08 -15.53
C VAL A 515 9.93 -3.76 -16.26
N VAL A 516 9.38 -3.63 -17.48
CA VAL A 516 9.49 -2.38 -18.25
C VAL A 516 8.79 -1.24 -17.53
N LEU A 517 7.57 -1.44 -17.01
CA LEU A 517 6.85 -0.43 -16.24
C LEU A 517 7.63 -0.02 -14.99
N ALA A 518 8.16 -0.97 -14.22
CA ALA A 518 8.90 -0.68 -13.01
C ALA A 518 10.15 0.17 -13.30
N VAL A 519 10.98 -0.26 -14.26
CA VAL A 519 12.23 0.44 -14.58
C VAL A 519 11.94 1.81 -15.21
N ALA A 520 10.99 1.90 -16.14
CA ALA A 520 10.64 3.16 -16.78
C ALA A 520 10.00 4.15 -15.79
N ALA A 521 9.05 3.72 -14.95
CA ALA A 521 8.44 4.61 -13.95
C ALA A 521 9.46 5.12 -12.93
N ILE A 522 10.39 4.27 -12.45
CA ILE A 522 11.47 4.70 -11.56
C ILE A 522 12.41 5.69 -12.27
N GLY A 523 12.83 5.38 -13.50
CA GLY A 523 13.72 6.23 -14.28
C GLY A 523 13.13 7.60 -14.60
N LEU A 524 11.85 7.64 -15.01
CA LEU A 524 11.14 8.87 -15.36
C LEU A 524 10.70 9.67 -14.14
N SER A 525 10.42 9.02 -13.01
CA SER A 525 9.98 9.72 -11.80
C SER A 525 11.09 10.48 -11.10
N LEU A 526 12.36 10.07 -11.25
CA LEU A 526 13.52 10.75 -10.67
C LEU A 526 13.66 12.22 -11.11
N PRO A 527 13.76 12.54 -12.42
CA PRO A 527 13.87 13.93 -12.85
C PRO A 527 12.60 14.73 -12.50
N LEU A 528 11.42 14.12 -12.63
CA LEU A 528 10.16 14.77 -12.26
C LEU A 528 10.08 15.09 -10.76
N ALA A 529 10.55 14.18 -9.89
CA ALA A 529 10.60 14.37 -8.45
C ALA A 529 11.55 15.51 -8.05
N VAL A 530 12.73 15.58 -8.68
CA VAL A 530 13.68 16.68 -8.44
C VAL A 530 13.06 18.01 -8.87
N CYS A 531 12.42 18.05 -10.05
CA CYS A 531 11.72 19.24 -10.52
C CYS A 531 10.62 19.68 -9.55
N LEU A 532 9.71 18.78 -9.18
CA LEU A 532 8.61 19.05 -8.25
C LEU A 532 9.10 19.48 -6.85
N ALA A 533 10.17 18.85 -6.34
CA ALA A 533 10.77 19.22 -5.05
C ALA A 533 11.36 20.63 -5.08
N LEU A 534 12.02 21.02 -6.18
CA LEU A 534 12.57 22.37 -6.36
C LEU A 534 11.45 23.41 -6.50
N LEU A 535 10.41 23.12 -7.30
CA LEU A 535 9.25 24.01 -7.48
C LEU A 535 8.53 24.25 -6.15
N ARG A 536 8.30 23.20 -5.35
CA ARG A 536 7.68 23.30 -4.02
C ARG A 536 8.51 24.10 -3.02
N ARG A 537 9.84 24.16 -3.18
CA ARG A 537 10.73 24.98 -2.35
C ARG A 537 10.96 26.39 -2.89
N SER A 538 10.40 26.72 -4.05
CA SER A 538 10.55 28.04 -4.65
C SER A 538 10.03 29.14 -3.73
N ALA A 539 10.71 30.29 -3.75
CA ALA A 539 10.25 31.48 -3.06
C ALA A 539 8.96 32.05 -3.68
N SER A 540 8.73 31.78 -4.97
CA SER A 540 7.54 32.25 -5.68
C SER A 540 6.32 31.40 -5.33
N ALA A 541 5.27 32.05 -4.84
CA ALA A 541 3.99 31.39 -4.54
C ALA A 541 3.37 30.73 -5.79
N TRP A 542 3.52 31.34 -6.97
CA TRP A 542 3.00 30.83 -8.25
C TRP A 542 3.62 29.50 -8.68
N LEU A 543 4.86 29.21 -8.26
CA LEU A 543 5.51 27.92 -8.53
C LEU A 543 5.26 26.94 -7.39
N ARG A 544 5.31 27.44 -6.16
CA ARG A 544 5.16 26.63 -4.95
C ARG A 544 3.75 26.08 -4.79
N LEU A 545 2.71 26.89 -5.01
CA LEU A 545 1.33 26.50 -4.76
C LEU A 545 0.87 25.38 -5.71
N PRO A 546 1.02 25.47 -7.04
CA PRO A 546 0.64 24.37 -7.93
C PRO A 546 1.43 23.09 -7.66
N ALA A 547 2.74 23.18 -7.44
CA ALA A 547 3.56 22.01 -7.10
C ALA A 547 3.11 21.37 -5.78
N THR A 548 2.76 22.19 -4.77
CA THR A 548 2.21 21.70 -3.51
C THR A 548 0.87 21.01 -3.72
N LEU A 549 -0.04 21.63 -4.48
CA LEU A 549 -1.36 21.06 -4.78
C LEU A 549 -1.26 19.72 -5.50
N VAL A 550 -0.43 19.62 -6.55
CA VAL A 550 -0.21 18.36 -7.27
C VAL A 550 0.37 17.29 -6.34
N ILE A 551 1.42 17.61 -5.57
CA ILE A 551 2.03 16.64 -4.66
C ILE A 551 1.04 16.17 -3.60
N GLU A 552 0.31 17.08 -2.95
CA GLU A 552 -0.65 16.72 -1.90
C GLU A 552 -1.86 15.95 -2.47
N ALA A 553 -2.38 16.33 -3.63
CA ALA A 553 -3.48 15.63 -4.28
C ALA A 553 -3.07 14.21 -4.69
N VAL A 554 -1.95 14.06 -5.39
CA VAL A 554 -1.44 12.75 -5.83
C VAL A 554 -1.09 11.85 -4.65
N ARG A 555 -0.52 12.40 -3.58
CA ARG A 555 -0.25 11.62 -2.37
C ARG A 555 -1.52 11.28 -1.60
N GLY A 556 -2.56 12.12 -1.67
CA GLY A 556 -3.82 11.95 -0.95
C GLY A 556 -4.81 11.00 -1.62
N VAL A 557 -4.77 10.88 -2.95
CA VAL A 557 -5.67 10.04 -3.76
C VAL A 557 -5.07 8.64 -3.97
N PRO A 558 -5.86 7.55 -3.89
CA PRO A 558 -5.38 6.19 -4.18
C PRO A 558 -4.83 6.03 -5.60
N LEU A 559 -3.81 5.19 -5.78
CA LEU A 559 -3.19 4.97 -7.10
C LEU A 559 -4.19 4.35 -8.10
N ILE A 560 -5.11 3.48 -7.68
CA ILE A 560 -6.16 2.96 -8.58
C ILE A 560 -7.01 4.11 -9.14
N THR A 561 -7.43 5.05 -8.30
CA THR A 561 -8.18 6.23 -8.74
C THR A 561 -7.37 7.07 -9.73
N GLN A 562 -6.05 7.19 -9.53
CA GLN A 562 -5.16 7.88 -10.48
C GLN A 562 -5.03 7.15 -11.81
N LEU A 563 -4.92 5.81 -11.80
CA LEU A 563 -4.86 4.99 -13.02
C LEU A 563 -6.15 5.14 -13.83
N VAL A 564 -7.31 5.05 -13.17
CA VAL A 564 -8.61 5.26 -13.81
C VAL A 564 -8.76 6.70 -14.30
N LEU A 565 -8.32 7.70 -13.52
CA LEU A 565 -8.32 9.09 -13.96
C LEU A 565 -7.56 9.24 -15.28
N VAL A 566 -6.31 8.78 -15.31
CA VAL A 566 -5.43 8.93 -16.48
C VAL A 566 -5.97 8.15 -17.67
N SER A 567 -6.55 6.96 -17.46
CA SER A 567 -7.09 6.14 -18.56
C SER A 567 -8.26 6.79 -19.29
N PHE A 568 -9.02 7.66 -18.61
CA PHE A 568 -10.13 8.39 -19.22
C PHE A 568 -9.77 9.83 -19.60
N LEU A 569 -9.02 10.53 -18.76
CA LEU A 569 -8.69 11.95 -18.92
C LEU A 569 -7.77 12.20 -20.11
N VAL A 570 -6.72 11.38 -20.30
CA VAL A 570 -5.75 11.60 -21.38
C VAL A 570 -6.39 11.45 -22.76
N PRO A 571 -7.16 10.38 -23.06
CA PRO A 571 -7.88 10.29 -24.34
C PRO A 571 -8.84 11.45 -24.57
N MET A 572 -9.47 11.95 -23.51
CA MET A 572 -10.40 13.08 -23.58
C MET A 572 -9.71 14.42 -23.86
N LEU A 573 -8.53 14.65 -23.28
CA LEU A 573 -7.73 15.86 -23.46
C LEU A 573 -6.93 15.90 -24.77
N PHE A 574 -6.44 14.76 -25.26
CA PHE A 574 -5.58 14.73 -26.46
C PHE A 574 -6.28 14.13 -27.68
N GLY A 575 -7.38 13.39 -27.50
CA GLY A 575 -8.13 12.77 -28.60
C GLY A 575 -7.34 11.65 -29.25
N GLY A 576 -7.92 11.02 -30.28
CA GLY A 576 -7.31 9.87 -30.95
C GLY A 576 -7.57 8.54 -30.25
N ASP A 577 -7.14 7.46 -30.90
CA ASP A 577 -7.30 6.10 -30.37
C ASP A 577 -6.13 5.73 -29.44
N TRP A 578 -6.41 5.74 -28.14
CA TRP A 578 -5.46 5.34 -27.10
C TRP A 578 -5.57 3.86 -26.70
N SER A 579 -6.39 3.07 -27.40
CA SER A 579 -6.56 1.63 -27.13
C SER A 579 -5.23 0.87 -27.18
N SER A 580 -4.34 1.27 -28.08
CA SER A 580 -2.99 0.71 -28.25
C SER A 580 -1.95 1.24 -27.23
N SER A 581 -2.30 2.29 -26.48
CA SER A 581 -1.40 3.05 -25.61
C SER A 581 -1.65 2.87 -24.11
N LYS A 582 -2.34 1.80 -23.69
CA LYS A 582 -2.59 1.50 -22.25
C LYS A 582 -1.31 1.50 -21.41
N LEU A 583 -0.20 1.02 -21.96
CA LEU A 583 1.11 1.05 -21.31
C LEU A 583 1.59 2.49 -21.03
N GLY A 584 1.40 3.40 -21.99
CA GLY A 584 1.73 4.82 -21.82
C GLY A 584 0.87 5.49 -20.75
N LEU A 585 -0.43 5.18 -20.72
CA LEU A 585 -1.36 5.67 -19.68
C LEU A 585 -0.95 5.19 -18.29
N ALA A 586 -0.62 3.90 -18.15
CA ALA A 586 -0.08 3.34 -16.92
C ALA A 586 1.23 4.03 -16.49
N LEU A 587 2.16 4.26 -17.44
CA LEU A 587 3.42 4.95 -17.18
C LEU A 587 3.21 6.39 -16.70
N ILE A 588 2.29 7.15 -17.29
CA ILE A 588 1.99 8.52 -16.85
C ILE A 588 1.54 8.53 -15.39
N ALA A 589 0.58 7.68 -15.04
CA ALA A 589 0.06 7.59 -13.68
C ALA A 589 1.14 7.13 -12.68
N LEU A 590 1.84 6.03 -12.96
CA LEU A 590 2.89 5.48 -12.10
C LEU A 590 4.07 6.45 -11.93
N THR A 591 4.47 7.14 -13.01
CA THR A 591 5.56 8.12 -12.98
C THR A 591 5.18 9.31 -12.11
N LEU A 592 3.99 9.88 -12.29
CA LEU A 592 3.53 11.02 -11.50
C LEU A 592 3.38 10.66 -10.03
N HIS A 593 2.78 9.49 -9.74
CA HIS A 593 2.62 8.96 -8.39
C HIS A 593 3.97 8.82 -7.67
N THR A 594 4.88 8.07 -8.31
CA THR A 594 6.23 7.82 -7.76
C THR A 594 7.02 9.11 -7.61
N ALA A 595 6.89 10.06 -8.56
CA ALA A 595 7.57 11.33 -8.50
C ALA A 595 7.11 12.20 -7.33
N CYS A 596 5.81 12.23 -7.03
CA CYS A 596 5.27 13.00 -5.91
C CYS A 596 5.69 12.40 -4.56
N LEU A 597 5.73 11.07 -4.44
CA LEU A 597 6.26 10.38 -3.25
C LEU A 597 7.76 10.67 -3.07
N LEU A 598 8.54 10.60 -4.15
CA LEU A 598 9.98 10.85 -4.11
C LEU A 598 10.29 12.34 -3.86
N ALA A 599 9.51 13.26 -4.40
CA ALA A 599 9.65 14.69 -4.14
C ALA A 599 9.48 15.01 -2.65
N GLU A 600 8.57 14.31 -1.97
CA GLU A 600 8.39 14.44 -0.53
C GLU A 600 9.58 13.89 0.27
N VAL A 601 10.14 12.74 -0.15
CA VAL A 601 11.36 12.19 0.44
C VAL A 601 12.52 13.17 0.31
N LEU A 602 12.71 13.75 -0.88
CA LEU A 602 13.75 14.76 -1.13
C LEU A 602 13.54 16.01 -0.27
N ARG A 603 12.29 16.47 -0.14
CA ARG A 603 11.92 17.61 0.73
C ARG A 603 12.27 17.31 2.19
N GLY A 604 11.87 16.15 2.70
CA GLY A 604 12.15 15.73 4.08
C GLY A 604 13.65 15.61 4.35
N ALA A 605 14.41 15.03 3.42
CA ALA A 605 15.86 14.89 3.54
C ALA A 605 16.58 16.25 3.56
N LEU A 606 16.13 17.22 2.76
CA LEU A 606 16.68 18.57 2.75
C LEU A 606 16.38 19.34 4.05
N GLN A 607 15.25 19.06 4.70
CA GLN A 607 14.89 19.63 6.01
C GLN A 607 15.65 18.98 7.18
N ALA A 608 16.04 17.72 7.02
CA ALA A 608 16.79 16.98 8.03
C ALA A 608 18.27 17.42 8.13
N VAL A 609 18.81 18.14 7.14
CA VAL A 609 20.16 18.72 7.23
C VAL A 609 20.18 19.81 8.30
N GLY A 610 21.01 19.61 9.33
CA GLY A 610 21.07 20.51 10.49
C GLY A 610 21.34 21.96 10.13
N ARG A 611 20.66 22.89 10.81
CA ARG A 611 20.76 24.35 10.56
C ARG A 611 22.19 24.88 10.71
N GLY A 612 23.02 24.27 11.55
CA GLY A 612 24.43 24.62 11.70
C GLY A 612 25.24 24.50 10.40
N GLN A 613 24.91 23.54 9.53
CA GLN A 613 25.59 23.39 8.23
C GLN A 613 25.29 24.57 7.29
N TRP A 614 24.05 25.06 7.32
CA TRP A 614 23.66 26.26 6.57
C TRP A 614 24.39 27.50 7.11
N LEU A 615 24.38 27.69 8.43
CA LEU A 615 25.02 28.83 9.07
C LEU A 615 26.54 28.84 8.89
N ALA A 616 27.20 27.68 8.97
CA ALA A 616 28.64 27.57 8.74
C ALA A 616 29.02 27.89 7.28
N ALA A 617 28.22 27.39 6.32
CA ALA A 617 28.44 27.68 4.91
C ALA A 617 28.22 29.17 4.58
N ASP A 618 27.19 29.78 5.17
CA ASP A 618 26.92 31.21 5.05
C ASP A 618 28.03 32.05 5.72
N ALA A 619 28.55 31.62 6.89
CA ALA A 619 29.65 32.28 7.59
C ALA A 619 30.98 32.25 6.81
N LEU A 620 31.18 31.21 5.99
CA LEU A 620 32.32 31.11 5.07
C LEU A 620 32.13 31.96 3.79
N GLY A 621 31.05 32.73 3.68
CA GLY A 621 30.78 33.59 2.53
C GLY A 621 30.43 32.81 1.25
N LEU A 622 30.08 31.53 1.35
CA LEU A 622 29.73 30.73 0.18
C LEU A 622 28.47 31.27 -0.49
N HIS A 623 28.51 31.40 -1.81
CA HIS A 623 27.33 31.77 -2.57
C HIS A 623 26.25 30.68 -2.44
N ARG A 624 24.96 31.04 -2.41
CA ARG A 624 23.84 30.08 -2.18
C ARG A 624 23.94 28.81 -3.03
N TRP A 625 24.34 28.93 -4.30
CA TRP A 625 24.54 27.77 -5.18
C TRP A 625 25.66 26.84 -4.67
N GLN A 626 26.78 27.39 -4.22
CA GLN A 626 27.88 26.62 -3.61
C GLN A 626 27.40 25.94 -2.32
N VAL A 627 26.64 26.65 -1.47
CA VAL A 627 26.03 26.06 -0.27
C VAL A 627 25.18 24.84 -0.64
N TYR A 628 24.31 24.99 -1.64
CA TYR A 628 23.46 23.88 -2.09
C TYR A 628 24.27 22.69 -2.63
N TRP A 629 25.22 22.91 -3.53
CA TRP A 629 25.92 21.82 -4.22
C TRP A 629 27.06 21.17 -3.44
N LEU A 630 27.81 21.97 -2.67
CA LEU A 630 29.00 21.50 -1.97
C LEU A 630 28.67 20.99 -0.55
N VAL A 631 27.69 21.59 0.11
CA VAL A 631 27.40 21.30 1.53
C VAL A 631 26.10 20.52 1.69
N ILE A 632 24.99 21.07 1.21
CA ILE A 632 23.65 20.57 1.56
C ILE A 632 23.26 19.32 0.75
N LEU A 633 23.37 19.36 -0.57
CA LEU A 633 22.93 18.27 -1.45
C LEU A 633 23.69 16.95 -1.20
N PRO A 634 25.02 16.96 -0.95
CA PRO A 634 25.75 15.73 -0.64
C PRO A 634 25.34 15.06 0.67
N GLN A 635 24.82 15.83 1.63
CA GLN A 635 24.27 15.31 2.89
C GLN A 635 22.82 14.86 2.69
N ALA A 636 22.00 15.69 2.04
CA ALA A 636 20.61 15.38 1.76
C ALA A 636 20.45 14.11 0.92
N ARG A 637 21.31 13.86 -0.07
CA ARG A 637 21.28 12.59 -0.84
C ARG A 637 21.51 11.35 0.04
N ARG A 638 22.39 11.44 1.05
CA ARG A 638 22.68 10.34 1.97
C ARG A 638 21.49 10.08 2.88
N LEU A 639 20.82 11.13 3.33
CA LEU A 639 19.59 11.06 4.12
C LEU A 639 18.39 10.56 3.30
N ALA A 640 18.29 10.95 2.03
CA ALA A 640 17.19 10.58 1.14
C ALA A 640 17.27 9.14 0.64
N ALA A 641 18.47 8.63 0.37
CA ALA A 641 18.64 7.37 -0.37
C ALA A 641 17.91 6.15 0.24
N PRO A 642 17.94 5.90 1.57
CA PRO A 642 17.22 4.77 2.15
C PRO A 642 15.70 4.87 1.97
N ALA A 643 15.14 6.08 2.14
CA ALA A 643 13.72 6.33 1.96
C ALA A 643 13.30 6.27 0.49
N ALA A 644 14.14 6.78 -0.42
CA ALA A 644 13.92 6.73 -1.87
C ALA A 644 13.88 5.28 -2.38
N LEU A 645 14.75 4.41 -1.88
CA LEU A 645 14.73 3.00 -2.25
C LEU A 645 13.46 2.28 -1.76
N GLY A 646 12.89 2.72 -0.63
CA GLY A 646 11.56 2.28 -0.19
C GLY A 646 10.45 2.69 -1.15
N VAL A 647 10.52 3.90 -1.73
CA VAL A 647 9.60 4.35 -2.78
C VAL A 647 9.75 3.50 -4.05
N PHE A 648 10.98 3.11 -4.43
CA PHE A 648 11.20 2.23 -5.58
C PHE A 648 10.63 0.82 -5.38
N VAL A 649 10.77 0.26 -4.18
CA VAL A 649 10.09 -1.01 -3.82
C VAL A 649 8.56 -0.86 -3.95
N GLY A 650 8.01 0.28 -3.53
CA GLY A 650 6.60 0.63 -3.76
C GLY A 650 6.25 0.62 -5.24
N ALA A 651 7.00 1.36 -6.07
CA ALA A 651 6.77 1.47 -7.51
C ALA A 651 6.78 0.12 -8.23
N VAL A 652 7.68 -0.80 -7.84
CA VAL A 652 7.70 -2.18 -8.36
C VAL A 652 6.39 -2.89 -8.01
N LYS A 653 5.94 -2.83 -6.75
CA LYS A 653 4.70 -3.48 -6.31
C LYS A 653 3.45 -2.88 -6.96
N ASP A 654 3.45 -1.57 -7.16
CA ASP A 654 2.36 -0.80 -7.74
C ASP A 654 2.14 -1.10 -9.23
N THR A 655 3.14 -1.68 -9.92
CA THR A 655 2.96 -2.19 -11.29
C THR A 655 1.87 -3.25 -11.39
N SER A 656 1.53 -3.97 -10.32
CA SER A 656 0.44 -4.95 -10.34
C SER A 656 -0.95 -4.32 -10.41
N LEU A 657 -1.09 -3.05 -10.05
CA LEU A 657 -2.39 -2.35 -10.03
C LEU A 657 -2.89 -2.00 -11.44
N VAL A 658 -2.01 -2.02 -12.44
CA VAL A 658 -2.34 -1.73 -13.84
C VAL A 658 -3.34 -2.72 -14.45
N MET A 659 -3.50 -3.89 -13.83
CA MET A 659 -4.56 -4.84 -14.19
C MET A 659 -5.96 -4.20 -14.10
N VAL A 660 -6.18 -3.23 -13.20
CA VAL A 660 -7.48 -2.56 -13.05
C VAL A 660 -7.88 -1.80 -14.32
N ILE A 661 -6.91 -1.24 -15.05
CA ILE A 661 -7.15 -0.59 -16.36
C ILE A 661 -7.02 -1.57 -17.53
N GLY A 662 -6.98 -2.88 -17.25
CA GLY A 662 -6.95 -3.95 -18.23
C GLY A 662 -5.60 -4.08 -18.96
N LEU A 663 -4.49 -3.75 -18.30
CA LEU A 663 -3.15 -4.01 -18.81
C LEU A 663 -2.68 -5.40 -18.32
N PHE A 664 -2.17 -6.22 -19.23
CA PHE A 664 -1.89 -7.64 -18.98
C PHE A 664 -0.50 -7.87 -18.37
N ASP A 665 -0.31 -7.50 -17.11
CA ASP A 665 0.95 -7.70 -16.36
C ASP A 665 1.13 -9.16 -15.87
N VAL A 666 2.20 -9.46 -15.12
CA VAL A 666 2.45 -10.80 -14.56
C VAL A 666 1.33 -11.28 -13.63
N LEU A 667 0.70 -10.38 -12.85
CA LEU A 667 -0.40 -10.75 -11.99
C LEU A 667 -1.68 -11.05 -12.79
N SER A 668 -1.95 -10.26 -13.83
CA SER A 668 -3.02 -10.52 -14.80
C SER A 668 -2.82 -11.86 -15.51
N ALA A 669 -1.59 -12.18 -15.90
CA ALA A 669 -1.26 -13.45 -16.52
C ALA A 669 -1.55 -14.62 -15.57
N ALA A 670 -1.17 -14.52 -14.29
CA ALA A 670 -1.53 -15.53 -13.28
C ALA A 670 -3.05 -15.68 -13.12
N LYS A 671 -3.79 -14.57 -13.08
CA LYS A 671 -5.26 -14.60 -13.03
C LYS A 671 -5.87 -15.26 -14.27
N ALA A 672 -5.28 -15.04 -15.45
CA ALA A 672 -5.72 -15.68 -16.69
C ALA A 672 -5.51 -17.19 -16.70
N VAL A 673 -4.38 -17.69 -16.17
CA VAL A 673 -4.14 -19.14 -16.02
C VAL A 673 -5.21 -19.78 -15.13
N ILE A 674 -5.58 -19.12 -14.03
CA ILE A 674 -6.59 -19.63 -13.09
C ILE A 674 -8.00 -19.57 -13.73
N ALA A 675 -8.26 -18.56 -14.57
CA ALA A 675 -9.54 -18.39 -15.25
C ALA A 675 -9.79 -19.44 -16.35
N ASP A 676 -8.74 -20.07 -16.90
CA ASP A 676 -8.84 -21.14 -17.91
C ASP A 676 -9.55 -22.42 -17.39
N GLY A 677 -9.76 -22.54 -16.08
CA GLY A 677 -10.50 -23.65 -15.47
C GLY A 677 -9.64 -24.90 -15.25
N THR A 678 -8.78 -25.25 -16.21
CA THR A 678 -7.86 -26.39 -16.16
C THR A 678 -6.94 -26.35 -14.93
N TRP A 679 -6.36 -25.17 -14.67
CA TRP A 679 -5.39 -24.96 -13.60
C TRP A 679 -5.99 -24.29 -12.35
N ARG A 680 -7.31 -24.08 -12.32
CA ARG A 680 -8.01 -23.40 -11.22
C ARG A 680 -7.76 -24.01 -9.84
N PRO A 681 -7.68 -25.34 -9.65
CA PRO A 681 -7.40 -25.93 -8.34
C PRO A 681 -6.00 -25.60 -7.80
N TYR A 682 -5.04 -25.28 -8.67
CA TYR A 682 -3.63 -25.05 -8.34
C TYR A 682 -3.27 -23.55 -8.33
N TYR A 683 -4.21 -22.73 -7.87
CA TYR A 683 -4.05 -21.27 -7.81
C TYR A 683 -2.92 -20.85 -6.86
N LEU A 684 -2.64 -21.64 -5.82
CA LEU A 684 -1.66 -21.31 -4.80
C LEU A 684 -0.26 -21.32 -5.40
N GLU A 685 0.07 -22.35 -6.19
CA GLU A 685 1.34 -22.52 -6.88
C GLU A 685 1.59 -21.37 -7.87
N ILE A 686 0.57 -21.00 -8.64
CA ILE A 686 0.65 -19.90 -9.59
C ILE A 686 0.90 -18.57 -8.86
N TYR A 687 0.11 -18.24 -7.83
CA TYR A 687 0.31 -16.99 -7.08
C TYR A 687 1.61 -16.99 -6.27
N LEU A 688 2.05 -18.13 -5.72
CA LEU A 688 3.33 -18.25 -5.03
C LEU A 688 4.51 -18.03 -5.99
N SER A 689 4.41 -18.48 -7.25
CA SER A 689 5.45 -18.21 -8.26
C SER A 689 5.59 -16.71 -8.55
N VAL A 690 4.47 -16.00 -8.69
CA VAL A 690 4.46 -14.54 -8.87
C VAL A 690 4.93 -13.82 -7.59
N ALA A 691 4.55 -14.33 -6.41
CA ALA A 691 4.99 -13.81 -5.13
C ALA A 691 6.50 -13.95 -4.97
N ALA A 692 7.08 -15.08 -5.36
CA ALA A 692 8.52 -15.32 -5.33
C ALA A 692 9.27 -14.34 -6.23
N PHE A 693 8.75 -14.07 -7.45
CA PHE A 693 9.32 -13.04 -8.32
C PHE A 693 9.35 -11.66 -7.65
N TYR A 694 8.20 -11.16 -7.19
CA TYR A 694 8.13 -9.85 -6.53
C TYR A 694 9.00 -9.81 -5.27
N PHE A 695 8.97 -10.88 -4.48
CA PHE A 695 9.74 -10.99 -3.25
C PHE A 695 11.24 -10.87 -3.52
N VAL A 696 11.79 -11.61 -4.48
CA VAL A 696 13.22 -11.56 -4.81
C VAL A 696 13.63 -10.16 -5.23
N VAL A 697 12.90 -9.53 -6.16
CA VAL A 697 13.22 -8.18 -6.65
C VAL A 697 13.14 -7.14 -5.51
N CYS A 698 12.05 -7.15 -4.75
CA CYS A 698 11.84 -6.20 -3.66
C CYS A 698 12.82 -6.41 -2.49
N LEU A 699 13.22 -7.67 -2.23
CA LEU A 699 14.19 -8.02 -1.21
C LEU A 699 15.58 -7.51 -1.56
N LEU A 700 16.02 -7.66 -2.82
CA LEU A 700 17.31 -7.14 -3.29
C LEU A 700 17.37 -5.62 -3.11
N LEU A 701 16.34 -4.90 -3.57
CA LEU A 701 16.23 -3.46 -3.35
C LEU A 701 16.22 -3.11 -1.86
N SER A 702 15.35 -3.74 -1.06
CA SER A 702 15.26 -3.47 0.39
C SER A 702 16.57 -3.72 1.14
N ARG A 703 17.36 -4.73 0.76
CA ARG A 703 18.67 -5.02 1.35
C ARG A 703 19.66 -3.90 1.05
N THR A 704 19.70 -3.42 -0.20
CA THR A 704 20.55 -2.28 -0.58
C THR A 704 20.17 -1.02 0.19
N ALA A 705 18.87 -0.76 0.43
CA ALA A 705 18.40 0.38 1.22
C ALA A 705 19.00 0.36 2.63
N ARG A 706 18.94 -0.81 3.28
CA ARG A 706 19.45 -1.03 4.64
C ARG A 706 20.97 -0.88 4.70
N ARG A 707 21.69 -1.34 3.69
CA ARG A 707 23.15 -1.17 3.59
C ARG A 707 23.52 0.31 3.49
N MET A 708 22.87 1.05 2.60
CA MET A 708 23.10 2.49 2.43
C MET A 708 22.79 3.28 3.71
N ALA A 709 21.74 2.91 4.43
CA ALA A 709 21.41 3.52 5.71
C ALA A 709 22.50 3.32 6.78
N ARG A 710 23.10 2.12 6.84
CA ARG A 710 24.19 1.81 7.79
C ARG A 710 25.50 2.55 7.48
N GLN A 711 25.76 2.88 6.21
CA GLN A 711 26.95 3.63 5.80
C GLN A 711 26.79 5.14 5.99
N ALA A 712 25.54 5.62 6.07
CA ALA A 712 25.23 7.03 6.25
C ALA A 712 25.14 7.46 7.73
N ALA A 713 24.89 6.50 8.62
CA ALA A 713 24.91 6.65 10.08
C ALA A 713 26.32 6.39 10.61
#